data_AF-A0A8B8IW35-F1
#
_entry.id   AF-A0A8B8IW35-F1
#
_cell.length_a   1.000
_cell.length_b   1.000
_cell.length_c   1.000
_cell.angle_alpha   90.00
_cell.angle_beta   90.00
_cell.angle_gamma   90.00
#
_symmetry.space_group_name_H-M   'P 1'
#
loop_
_entity.id
_entity.type
_entity.pdbx_description
1 polymer ?
#
loop_
_entity_poly.entity_id
_entity_poly.type
_entity_poly.pdbx_seq_one_letter_code
_entity_poly.pdbx_strand_id
1 'polypeptide(L)'
;MRFNKQELAALASQTSQSFDREGVMVLREKQDGFFRRSEGCSLRWFRLRGNLLFYLKGPEPWHEPVGIIVLGHHQVKVQTQDENGYWPFQIVWENGISYRMATFHEADRTLWLSAIKMAPYDVVNAQIIALKEKLNKIRAVTDITTYRLQKGIVLDTNEVPLCELALSCDNLLCDAHGRPPSPLIVVYVKYSKGLCVKYGTTEIVETCSNPSFSKTVLFRASDGLTRDAIVRIVVYDVKERVSETAVPMGFTSLQLSTIQEAQRLRVGLVTRDNKTIGFVTINGWSLEPSYIGTSPSHANDRNCIDVPQKVLCHRRSQSLPPRLGLKLKFPSYGNLLKQNFVNSHQVTYRFHSGLGGDITVHEIMAEPKLCYQMPMQVLDIYIQREKELLEELLSVGDVCGHWKSKQLGLASTHVSLLKHYCHSKRCLHQAEHAYFKASSKKDDSSLEFAPINLHLQRMWVYNDTLNKTGFHDVITAGAFAAHTHKAERTGGLIRLVQQVKDISNTKAALNYAAANKIQAEYDNVVALIRLRDEISTDMDRIVVLLQAVQRDEVMNIAEVIKNKFKVMLELWRPAVVEESLAIIGWAKHSCSDDSENQTMSTLVRLTEQLSLFDANSDCDTFEASSSSSSKETSPTVDFAAFPSSSYICSNNCQKLDKDLNNHGSELQFYNDYFNSEERNRLNHSFRSVRSPTRPKLNDTHSFSFDSKRTRHGSLRHDFKSTASLEQVSYRCLMESLSGIDKKKHTDLKDSSSLPSIGQIDSTTRENNLAFLKGIGADVEATIHLVLETSTMLAEGSEDITEDDLECLRSQTEDFKLTAESLARWSRVAHAALRLRCESPTWAREHAALQTRRDTCFSQALTTLTAGLLCWFCSMPSDIIVKVLTSELGPLCGFEGLLSLYSTEKAMWGDMVVAVEDLQTVVFTLTKVGHSNMAIPQVTGTRGALTVYIPVSDSLYNKFTNKQHLSFTITAVFFNIGVNEKATLAEALGETTPQYHSNNDNLDRVYKYYHKYNKVFPADPLAPNRASSRTKPLEEVMENLRIAVHKKVPKNIEVLHLAALATRLMNGIRYTSCKSAKDRTGMSVTLEQCTILASEYHLAEHEMKKALNIMRSEGCRRENTYKNIGIRKFAFTKKQVMSLPEEYRPPPGTYGSTQT
;
A
#
# COMPACT_ATOMS: atom_id res chain seq x y z
N MET A 1 9.03 -39.44 -1.88
CA MET A 1 7.57 -39.21 -2.06
C MET A 1 6.80 -40.26 -1.25
N ARG A 2 5.51 -40.04 -0.93
CA ARG A 2 4.60 -41.11 -0.49
C ARG A 2 3.60 -41.35 -1.61
N PHE A 3 3.55 -42.57 -2.15
CA PHE A 3 2.60 -42.95 -3.19
C PHE A 3 1.46 -43.78 -2.58
N ASN A 4 0.25 -43.65 -3.10
CA ASN A 4 -0.85 -44.55 -2.75
C ASN A 4 -0.69 -45.89 -3.50
N LYS A 5 -0.62 -47.02 -2.79
CA LYS A 5 -0.51 -48.36 -3.41
C LYS A 5 -1.69 -48.63 -4.37
N GLN A 6 -2.89 -48.19 -4.00
CA GLN A 6 -4.10 -48.43 -4.81
C GLN A 6 -4.06 -47.68 -6.13
N GLU A 7 -3.63 -46.41 -6.13
CA GLU A 7 -3.47 -45.61 -7.35
C GLU A 7 -2.35 -46.15 -8.26
N LEU A 8 -1.21 -46.57 -7.69
CA LEU A 8 -0.13 -47.18 -8.48
C LEU A 8 -0.55 -48.54 -9.08
N ALA A 9 -1.30 -49.37 -8.34
CA ALA A 9 -1.84 -50.61 -8.88
C ALA A 9 -2.88 -50.33 -9.99
N ALA A 10 -3.76 -49.35 -9.81
CA ALA A 10 -4.74 -48.92 -10.80
C ALA A 10 -4.14 -48.18 -12.02
N LEU A 11 -2.88 -47.71 -11.92
CA LEU A 11 -2.11 -47.24 -13.06
C LEU A 11 -1.45 -48.41 -13.81
N ALA A 12 -0.90 -49.38 -13.06
CA ALA A 12 -0.22 -50.56 -13.57
C ALA A 12 -1.14 -51.57 -14.30
N SER A 13 -2.44 -51.56 -14.00
CA SER A 13 -3.44 -52.47 -14.59
C SER A 13 -4.19 -51.92 -15.82
N GLN A 14 -3.85 -50.72 -16.30
CA GLN A 14 -4.54 -50.11 -17.45
C GLN A 14 -4.23 -50.84 -18.77
N THR A 15 -4.95 -50.51 -19.84
CA THR A 15 -4.78 -51.12 -21.18
C THR A 15 -3.43 -50.74 -21.80
N SER A 16 -2.83 -51.63 -22.60
CA SER A 16 -1.49 -51.45 -23.17
C SER A 16 -1.32 -50.19 -24.06
N GLN A 17 -2.42 -49.63 -24.59
CA GLN A 17 -2.41 -48.34 -25.30
C GLN A 17 -2.03 -47.14 -24.39
N SER A 18 -1.89 -47.34 -23.07
CA SER A 18 -1.55 -46.30 -22.09
C SER A 18 -0.12 -46.40 -21.53
N PHE A 19 0.74 -47.21 -22.17
CA PHE A 19 2.13 -47.45 -21.78
C PHE A 19 3.08 -47.17 -22.96
N ASP A 20 4.26 -46.63 -22.67
CA ASP A 20 5.27 -46.26 -23.67
C ASP A 20 6.03 -47.48 -24.21
N ARG A 21 6.18 -48.52 -23.37
CA ARG A 21 6.73 -49.83 -23.77
C ARG A 21 6.31 -50.93 -22.79
N GLU A 22 6.08 -52.13 -23.32
CA GLU A 22 5.76 -53.35 -22.55
C GLU A 22 6.59 -54.53 -23.08
N GLY A 23 6.79 -55.56 -22.25
CA GLY A 23 7.51 -56.77 -22.65
C GLY A 23 8.19 -57.50 -21.50
N VAL A 24 8.69 -58.72 -21.75
CA VAL A 24 9.50 -59.48 -20.77
C VAL A 24 10.91 -58.92 -20.70
N MET A 25 11.45 -58.77 -19.49
CA MET A 25 12.90 -58.64 -19.26
C MET A 25 13.35 -59.54 -18.12
N VAL A 26 14.63 -59.93 -18.15
CA VAL A 26 15.32 -60.58 -17.03
C VAL A 26 15.72 -59.51 -16.03
N LEU A 27 15.30 -59.63 -14.77
CA LEU A 27 15.76 -58.81 -13.65
C LEU A 27 16.76 -59.62 -12.81
N ARG A 28 18.00 -59.13 -12.67
CA ARG A 28 19.05 -59.78 -11.87
C ARG A 28 19.10 -59.19 -10.45
N GLU A 29 18.43 -59.87 -9.53
CA GLU A 29 18.35 -59.50 -8.11
C GLU A 29 19.57 -60.04 -7.33
N LYS A 30 20.15 -59.22 -6.44
CA LYS A 30 21.13 -59.71 -5.46
C LYS A 30 20.39 -60.21 -4.22
N GLN A 31 20.56 -61.47 -3.87
CA GLN A 31 20.11 -61.99 -2.58
C GLN A 31 21.26 -61.90 -1.58
N ASP A 32 21.20 -60.91 -0.68
CA ASP A 32 22.09 -60.84 0.50
C ASP A 32 21.57 -61.78 1.61
N GLY A 33 21.66 -63.09 1.33
CA GLY A 33 21.43 -64.14 2.31
C GLY A 33 22.67 -64.40 3.16
N PHE A 34 22.49 -64.63 4.46
CA PHE A 34 23.57 -64.63 5.47
C PHE A 34 24.71 -65.65 5.26
N PHE A 35 24.56 -66.62 4.34
CA PHE A 35 25.55 -67.67 4.08
C PHE A 35 25.93 -67.94 2.62
N ARG A 36 25.23 -67.38 1.61
CA ARG A 36 25.64 -67.47 0.18
C ARG A 36 25.15 -66.25 -0.62
N ARG A 37 26.06 -65.67 -1.42
CA ARG A 37 25.73 -64.69 -2.46
C ARG A 37 25.43 -65.41 -3.77
N SER A 38 24.15 -65.69 -4.04
CA SER A 38 23.68 -66.16 -5.35
C SER A 38 22.94 -65.03 -6.06
N GLU A 39 23.31 -64.72 -7.31
CA GLU A 39 22.58 -63.75 -8.12
C GLU A 39 21.33 -64.40 -8.72
N GLY A 40 20.15 -63.96 -8.28
CA GLY A 40 18.87 -64.48 -8.76
C GLY A 40 18.47 -63.80 -10.07
N CYS A 41 18.53 -64.53 -11.18
CA CYS A 41 17.90 -64.09 -12.42
C CYS A 41 16.41 -64.42 -12.38
N SER A 42 15.54 -63.42 -12.54
CA SER A 42 14.09 -63.62 -12.52
C SER A 42 13.43 -63.00 -13.75
N LEU A 43 12.52 -63.74 -14.38
CA LEU A 43 11.70 -63.21 -15.47
C LEU A 43 10.54 -62.40 -14.88
N ARG A 44 10.31 -61.21 -15.45
CA ARG A 44 9.20 -60.31 -15.10
C ARG A 44 8.63 -59.70 -16.38
N TRP A 45 7.32 -59.44 -16.38
CA TRP A 45 6.71 -58.56 -17.38
C TRP A 45 6.89 -57.11 -16.94
N PHE A 46 7.49 -56.27 -17.78
CA PHE A 46 7.70 -54.86 -17.52
C PHE A 46 6.70 -54.00 -18.30
N ARG A 47 6.25 -52.90 -17.69
CA ARG A 47 5.39 -51.89 -18.30
C ARG A 47 5.91 -50.50 -17.93
N LEU A 48 6.31 -49.70 -18.92
CA LEU A 48 6.82 -48.33 -18.74
C LEU A 48 5.72 -47.31 -19.04
N ARG A 49 5.53 -46.33 -18.16
CA ARG A 49 4.59 -45.23 -18.36
C ARG A 49 5.13 -43.92 -17.79
N GLY A 50 5.43 -42.95 -18.65
CA GLY A 50 6.19 -41.77 -18.29
C GLY A 50 7.49 -42.20 -17.61
N ASN A 51 7.72 -41.72 -16.38
CA ASN A 51 8.90 -42.08 -15.60
C ASN A 51 8.71 -43.29 -14.66
N LEU A 52 7.61 -44.04 -14.77
CA LEU A 52 7.28 -45.16 -13.90
C LEU A 52 7.44 -46.50 -14.65
N LEU A 53 8.44 -47.28 -14.27
CA LEU A 53 8.71 -48.62 -14.81
C LEU A 53 8.21 -49.68 -13.83
N PHE A 54 7.03 -50.23 -14.10
CA PHE A 54 6.42 -51.31 -13.31
C PHE A 54 6.98 -52.67 -13.71
N TYR A 55 7.05 -53.61 -12.77
CA TYR A 55 7.34 -55.02 -13.06
C TYR A 55 6.35 -55.97 -12.35
N LEU A 56 5.87 -56.96 -13.09
CA LEU A 56 4.76 -57.85 -12.75
C LEU A 56 5.18 -59.33 -12.86
N LYS A 57 4.40 -60.22 -12.23
CA LYS A 57 4.64 -61.68 -12.30
C LYS A 57 4.30 -62.29 -13.67
N GLY A 58 3.41 -61.66 -14.43
CA GLY A 58 2.97 -62.10 -15.75
C GLY A 58 2.39 -60.93 -16.55
N PRO A 59 2.02 -61.15 -17.83
CA PRO A 59 1.53 -60.10 -18.73
C PRO A 59 0.11 -59.62 -18.42
N GLU A 60 -0.70 -60.47 -17.79
CA GLU A 60 -2.15 -60.22 -17.67
C GLU A 60 -2.48 -59.03 -16.75
N PRO A 61 -3.42 -58.13 -17.13
CA PRO A 61 -3.66 -56.86 -16.44
C PRO A 61 -4.09 -56.96 -14.95
N TRP A 62 -4.54 -58.13 -14.51
CA TRP A 62 -4.97 -58.38 -13.12
C TRP A 62 -3.84 -58.79 -12.17
N HIS A 63 -2.60 -58.93 -12.65
CA HIS A 63 -1.45 -59.11 -11.75
C HIS A 63 -1.19 -57.83 -10.96
N GLU A 64 -1.07 -57.92 -9.62
CA GLU A 64 -0.49 -56.80 -8.87
C GLU A 64 0.97 -56.57 -9.30
N PRO A 65 1.43 -55.31 -9.39
CA PRO A 65 2.84 -55.01 -9.60
C PRO A 65 3.68 -55.49 -8.43
N VAL A 66 4.72 -56.28 -8.72
CA VAL A 66 5.71 -56.78 -7.75
C VAL A 66 6.57 -55.63 -7.23
N GLY A 67 6.82 -54.63 -8.09
CA GLY A 67 7.46 -53.38 -7.71
C GLY A 67 7.40 -52.33 -8.82
N ILE A 68 8.03 -51.20 -8.54
CA ILE A 68 8.07 -50.02 -9.39
C ILE A 68 9.46 -49.39 -9.29
N ILE A 69 10.03 -49.01 -10.44
CA ILE A 69 11.29 -48.29 -10.57
C ILE A 69 10.96 -46.90 -11.10
N VAL A 70 11.31 -45.87 -10.32
CA VAL A 70 11.07 -44.47 -10.69
C VAL A 70 12.31 -43.93 -11.40
N LEU A 71 12.16 -43.60 -12.69
CA LEU A 71 13.24 -43.12 -13.54
C LEU A 71 13.42 -41.60 -13.38
N GLY A 72 14.67 -41.17 -13.18
CA GLY A 72 15.05 -39.77 -13.02
C GLY A 72 16.51 -39.68 -12.54
N HIS A 73 17.28 -38.73 -13.08
CA HIS A 73 18.73 -38.56 -12.87
C HIS A 73 19.52 -39.90 -12.84
N HIS A 74 19.21 -40.76 -13.82
CA HIS A 74 19.77 -42.11 -13.91
C HIS A 74 20.70 -42.23 -15.11
N GLN A 75 21.76 -43.03 -14.97
CA GLN A 75 22.65 -43.41 -16.07
C GLN A 75 22.36 -44.85 -16.49
N VAL A 76 22.51 -45.18 -17.77
CA VAL A 76 22.35 -46.55 -18.27
C VAL A 76 23.65 -47.06 -18.88
N LYS A 77 24.23 -48.08 -18.26
CA LYS A 77 25.47 -48.74 -18.69
C LYS A 77 25.12 -50.00 -19.48
N VAL A 78 25.53 -50.06 -20.74
CA VAL A 78 25.31 -51.21 -21.64
C VAL A 78 26.48 -52.17 -21.53
N GLN A 79 26.22 -53.47 -21.64
CA GLN A 79 27.23 -54.55 -21.55
C GLN A 79 27.22 -55.40 -22.83
N THR A 80 28.21 -56.25 -23.06
CA THR A 80 28.17 -57.24 -24.16
C THR A 80 27.14 -58.33 -23.87
N GLN A 81 26.83 -59.18 -24.85
CA GLN A 81 25.99 -60.36 -24.66
C GLN A 81 26.57 -61.26 -23.55
N ASP A 82 25.71 -61.89 -22.75
CA ASP A 82 26.12 -62.77 -21.65
C ASP A 82 26.19 -64.26 -22.05
N GLU A 83 26.73 -65.08 -21.15
CA GLU A 83 26.93 -66.53 -21.31
C GLU A 83 25.62 -67.32 -21.54
N ASN A 84 24.45 -66.72 -21.26
CA ASN A 84 23.13 -67.31 -21.51
C ASN A 84 22.51 -66.80 -22.82
N GLY A 85 23.26 -66.00 -23.60
CA GLY A 85 22.80 -65.37 -24.83
C GLY A 85 21.93 -64.12 -24.63
N TYR A 86 21.73 -63.63 -23.40
CA TYR A 86 20.95 -62.42 -23.16
C TYR A 86 21.79 -61.16 -23.38
N TRP A 87 21.10 -60.03 -23.55
CA TRP A 87 21.69 -58.72 -23.82
C TRP A 87 21.54 -57.80 -22.59
N PRO A 88 22.51 -57.81 -21.65
CA PRO A 88 22.44 -57.05 -20.41
C PRO A 88 22.62 -55.53 -20.56
N PHE A 89 22.05 -54.82 -19.59
CA PHE A 89 22.26 -53.41 -19.28
C PHE A 89 22.00 -53.15 -17.79
N GLN A 90 22.50 -52.03 -17.27
CA GLN A 90 22.35 -51.64 -15.88
C GLN A 90 21.90 -50.18 -15.77
N ILE A 91 20.80 -49.95 -15.05
CA ILE A 91 20.33 -48.61 -14.69
C ILE A 91 20.96 -48.26 -13.32
N VAL A 92 21.62 -47.10 -13.22
CA VAL A 92 22.41 -46.66 -12.05
C VAL A 92 22.00 -45.25 -11.64
N TRP A 93 21.90 -45.02 -10.32
CA TRP A 93 21.66 -43.71 -9.72
C TRP A 93 22.88 -43.28 -8.89
N GLU A 94 23.04 -41.97 -8.69
CA GLU A 94 24.16 -41.37 -7.95
C GLU A 94 24.21 -41.81 -6.47
N ASN A 95 23.06 -42.18 -5.89
CA ASN A 95 22.95 -42.74 -4.54
C ASN A 95 23.38 -44.22 -4.42
N GLY A 96 24.00 -44.79 -5.46
CA GLY A 96 24.50 -46.17 -5.48
C GLY A 96 23.44 -47.25 -5.77
N ILE A 97 22.15 -46.90 -5.83
CA ILE A 97 21.12 -47.84 -6.28
C ILE A 97 21.39 -48.22 -7.74
N SER A 98 21.30 -49.51 -8.06
CA SER A 98 21.30 -49.94 -9.46
C SER A 98 20.51 -51.23 -9.69
N TYR A 99 19.84 -51.30 -10.83
CA TYR A 99 19.13 -52.48 -11.30
C TYR A 99 19.84 -53.03 -12.53
N ARG A 100 20.22 -54.31 -12.50
CA ARG A 100 20.76 -55.04 -13.66
C ARG A 100 19.63 -55.78 -14.34
N MET A 101 19.49 -55.55 -15.64
CA MET A 101 18.45 -56.09 -16.49
C MET A 101 19.06 -56.75 -17.73
N ALA A 102 18.34 -57.65 -18.38
CA ALA A 102 18.70 -58.16 -19.71
C ALA A 102 17.45 -58.45 -20.56
N THR A 103 17.65 -58.48 -21.87
CA THR A 103 16.62 -58.84 -22.86
C THR A 103 17.11 -60.00 -23.73
N PHE A 104 16.20 -60.71 -24.39
CA PHE A 104 16.54 -61.85 -25.25
C PHE A 104 17.24 -61.44 -26.56
N HIS A 105 17.00 -60.22 -27.05
CA HIS A 105 17.50 -59.75 -28.34
C HIS A 105 18.03 -58.31 -28.26
N GLU A 106 19.08 -58.01 -29.03
CA GLU A 106 19.66 -56.66 -29.06
C GLU A 106 18.68 -55.59 -29.56
N ALA A 107 17.77 -55.93 -30.48
CA ALA A 107 16.71 -55.03 -30.93
C ALA A 107 15.81 -54.61 -29.75
N ASP A 108 15.39 -55.57 -28.92
CA ASP A 108 14.59 -55.29 -27.73
C ASP A 108 15.35 -54.49 -26.69
N ARG A 109 16.64 -54.81 -26.47
CA ARG A 109 17.52 -53.98 -25.64
C ARG A 109 17.51 -52.54 -26.12
N THR A 110 17.76 -52.32 -27.41
CA THR A 110 17.90 -50.98 -28.01
C THR A 110 16.62 -50.17 -27.85
N LEU A 111 15.45 -50.78 -28.07
CA LEU A 111 14.15 -50.14 -27.89
C LEU A 111 13.82 -49.87 -26.41
N TRP A 112 14.16 -50.80 -25.49
CA TRP A 112 14.03 -50.57 -24.05
C TRP A 112 14.96 -49.46 -23.55
N LEU A 113 16.23 -49.44 -23.97
CA LEU A 113 17.18 -48.38 -23.67
C LEU A 113 16.69 -47.03 -24.19
N SER A 114 16.11 -46.97 -25.39
CA SER A 114 15.53 -45.75 -25.95
C SER A 114 14.37 -45.25 -25.08
N ALA A 115 13.41 -46.13 -24.73
CA ALA A 115 12.27 -45.75 -23.91
C ALA A 115 12.68 -45.30 -22.49
N ILE A 116 13.60 -46.04 -21.85
CA ILE A 116 14.14 -45.73 -20.52
C ILE A 116 14.90 -44.39 -20.50
N LYS A 117 15.67 -44.07 -21.55
CA LYS A 117 16.36 -42.77 -21.69
C LYS A 117 15.41 -41.59 -21.95
N MET A 118 14.24 -41.85 -22.54
CA MET A 118 13.23 -40.83 -22.86
C MET A 118 12.24 -40.57 -21.70
N ALA A 119 12.14 -41.52 -20.76
CA ALA A 119 11.29 -41.48 -19.58
C ALA A 119 11.56 -40.37 -18.53
N PRO A 120 12.78 -39.81 -18.34
CA PRO A 120 13.03 -38.78 -17.32
C PRO A 120 12.23 -37.50 -17.55
N TYR A 121 11.74 -36.91 -16.46
CA TYR A 121 10.93 -35.69 -16.49
C TYR A 121 11.60 -34.55 -17.28
N ASP A 122 12.92 -34.36 -17.13
CA ASP A 122 13.67 -33.30 -17.79
C ASP A 122 13.65 -33.44 -19.32
N VAL A 123 13.75 -34.68 -19.83
CA VAL A 123 13.71 -34.99 -21.27
C VAL A 123 12.31 -34.74 -21.83
N VAL A 124 11.27 -35.19 -21.11
CA VAL A 124 9.87 -34.94 -21.47
C VAL A 124 9.55 -33.44 -21.44
N ASN A 125 10.04 -32.70 -20.44
CA ASN A 125 9.82 -31.27 -20.31
C ASN A 125 10.56 -30.48 -21.41
N ALA A 126 11.81 -30.84 -21.74
CA ALA A 126 12.54 -30.27 -22.88
C ALA A 126 11.81 -30.49 -24.22
N GLN A 127 11.22 -31.68 -24.42
CA GLN A 127 10.38 -31.96 -25.59
C GLN A 127 9.09 -31.14 -25.58
N ILE A 128 8.43 -30.98 -24.43
CA ILE A 128 7.26 -30.11 -24.27
C ILE A 128 7.61 -28.65 -24.60
N ILE A 129 8.78 -28.15 -24.20
CA ILE A 129 9.27 -26.80 -24.55
C ILE A 129 9.51 -26.70 -26.06
N ALA A 130 10.25 -27.63 -26.67
CA ALA A 130 10.51 -27.63 -28.11
C ALA A 130 9.22 -27.77 -28.95
N LEU A 131 8.21 -28.50 -28.47
CA LEU A 131 6.89 -28.60 -29.08
C LEU A 131 6.07 -27.32 -28.90
N LYS A 132 6.12 -26.67 -27.72
CA LYS A 132 5.52 -25.35 -27.49
C LYS A 132 6.11 -24.29 -28.41
N GLU A 133 7.43 -24.28 -28.61
CA GLU A 133 8.09 -23.37 -29.56
C GLU A 133 7.66 -23.61 -31.01
N LYS A 134 7.65 -24.87 -31.46
CA LYS A 134 7.16 -25.23 -32.79
C LYS A 134 5.69 -24.85 -32.98
N LEU A 135 4.86 -25.07 -31.97
CA LEU A 135 3.45 -24.67 -31.97
C LEU A 135 3.29 -23.15 -32.03
N ASN A 136 4.06 -22.39 -31.25
CA ASN A 136 4.04 -20.93 -31.26
C ASN A 136 4.48 -20.34 -32.62
N LYS A 137 5.46 -20.98 -33.28
CA LYS A 137 5.89 -20.62 -34.65
C LYS A 137 4.80 -20.87 -35.71
N ILE A 138 3.96 -21.89 -35.53
CA ILE A 138 2.85 -22.23 -36.44
C ILE A 138 1.57 -21.43 -36.13
N ARG A 139 1.31 -21.16 -34.85
CA ARG A 139 0.13 -20.45 -34.35
C ARG A 139 0.48 -19.71 -33.06
N ALA A 140 0.87 -18.44 -33.20
CA ALA A 140 1.02 -17.54 -32.06
C ALA A 140 -0.32 -17.45 -31.29
N VAL A 141 -0.29 -17.86 -30.02
CA VAL A 141 -1.37 -17.64 -29.06
C VAL A 141 -0.87 -16.67 -28.00
N THR A 142 -1.52 -15.51 -27.90
CA THR A 142 -1.10 -14.39 -27.05
C THR A 142 -2.21 -14.12 -26.03
N ASP A 143 -1.86 -13.79 -24.79
CA ASP A 143 -2.85 -13.34 -23.79
C ASP A 143 -3.33 -11.91 -24.12
N ILE A 144 -4.60 -11.61 -23.88
CA ILE A 144 -5.19 -10.29 -24.12
C ILE A 144 -4.39 -9.15 -23.46
N THR A 145 -3.81 -9.39 -22.28
CA THR A 145 -2.97 -8.43 -21.57
C THR A 145 -1.70 -8.10 -22.36
N THR A 146 -1.07 -9.11 -22.94
CA THR A 146 0.13 -8.98 -23.78
C THR A 146 -0.20 -8.37 -25.14
N TYR A 147 -1.34 -8.73 -25.73
CA TYR A 147 -1.83 -8.15 -26.98
C TYR A 147 -2.09 -6.64 -26.86
N ARG A 148 -2.78 -6.21 -25.79
CA ARG A 148 -3.01 -4.77 -25.50
C ARG A 148 -1.70 -4.01 -25.36
N LEU A 149 -0.73 -4.55 -24.61
CA LEU A 149 0.60 -3.96 -24.45
C LEU A 149 1.34 -3.85 -25.79
N GLN A 150 1.35 -4.91 -26.60
CA GLN A 150 1.95 -4.93 -27.95
C GLN A 150 1.27 -3.98 -28.96
N LYS A 151 0.10 -3.43 -28.62
CA LYS A 151 -0.67 -2.50 -29.45
C LYS A 151 -0.78 -1.09 -28.86
N GLY A 152 -0.21 -0.83 -27.67
CA GLY A 152 -0.38 0.44 -26.97
C GLY A 152 -1.83 0.72 -26.52
N ILE A 153 -2.68 -0.32 -26.41
CA ILE A 153 -4.08 -0.16 -26.06
C ILE A 153 -4.20 0.09 -24.55
N VAL A 154 -4.45 1.34 -24.18
CA VAL A 154 -4.86 1.75 -22.82
C VAL A 154 -6.37 1.65 -22.73
N LEU A 155 -6.88 0.92 -21.73
CA LEU A 155 -8.32 0.77 -21.51
C LEU A 155 -8.91 2.02 -20.86
N ASP A 156 -9.98 2.55 -21.43
CA ASP A 156 -10.85 3.51 -20.77
C ASP A 156 -11.87 2.76 -19.90
N THR A 157 -11.92 3.06 -18.60
CA THR A 157 -12.92 2.45 -17.70
C THR A 157 -14.35 2.85 -18.07
N ASN A 158 -14.53 3.97 -18.79
CA ASN A 158 -15.82 4.44 -19.31
C ASN A 158 -16.17 3.88 -20.71
N GLU A 159 -15.28 3.13 -21.38
CA GLU A 159 -15.67 2.44 -22.62
C GLU A 159 -16.70 1.35 -22.27
N VAL A 160 -17.93 1.51 -22.78
CA VAL A 160 -18.99 0.50 -22.70
C VAL A 160 -18.59 -0.71 -23.56
N PRO A 161 -18.49 -1.93 -22.99
CA PRO A 161 -18.18 -3.14 -23.74
C PRO A 161 -19.24 -3.46 -24.81
N LEU A 162 -18.80 -4.02 -25.94
CA LEU A 162 -19.64 -4.53 -27.02
C LEU A 162 -20.61 -5.63 -26.54
N CYS A 163 -20.19 -6.44 -25.57
CA CYS A 163 -20.99 -7.50 -24.96
C CYS A 163 -20.36 -7.95 -23.63
N GLU A 164 -21.18 -8.21 -22.61
CA GLU A 164 -20.80 -9.07 -21.48
C GLU A 164 -21.22 -10.52 -21.75
N LEU A 165 -20.33 -11.47 -21.46
CA LEU A 165 -20.55 -12.90 -21.62
C LEU A 165 -20.58 -13.63 -20.27
N ALA A 166 -21.68 -14.31 -19.95
CA ALA A 166 -21.72 -15.33 -18.89
C ALA A 166 -21.91 -16.72 -19.50
N LEU A 167 -21.43 -17.74 -18.77
CA LEU A 167 -21.31 -19.10 -19.29
C LEU A 167 -21.78 -20.13 -18.25
N SER A 168 -22.43 -21.19 -18.72
CA SER A 168 -22.62 -22.42 -17.97
C SER A 168 -22.43 -23.62 -18.91
N CYS A 169 -22.22 -24.81 -18.38
CA CYS A 169 -22.26 -26.04 -19.18
C CYS A 169 -23.27 -27.02 -18.60
N ASP A 170 -23.82 -27.89 -19.45
CA ASP A 170 -24.71 -28.97 -19.05
C ASP A 170 -24.21 -30.31 -19.63
N ASN A 171 -24.39 -31.39 -18.87
CA ASN A 171 -24.08 -32.77 -19.24
C ASN A 171 -22.64 -32.98 -19.75
N LEU A 172 -21.64 -32.34 -19.12
CA LEU A 172 -20.23 -32.63 -19.41
C LEU A 172 -19.88 -34.07 -19.04
N LEU A 173 -19.27 -34.80 -19.98
CA LEU A 173 -18.87 -36.20 -19.78
C LEU A 173 -17.93 -36.37 -18.57
N CYS A 174 -18.18 -37.43 -17.79
CA CYS A 174 -17.28 -37.91 -16.76
C CYS A 174 -15.99 -38.54 -17.34
N ASP A 175 -14.99 -38.77 -16.48
CA ASP A 175 -13.83 -39.59 -16.82
C ASP A 175 -14.16 -41.09 -16.92
N ALA A 176 -13.17 -41.89 -17.32
CA ALA A 176 -13.31 -43.35 -17.48
C ALA A 176 -13.64 -44.12 -16.19
N HIS A 177 -13.65 -43.45 -15.02
CA HIS A 177 -14.07 -44.00 -13.74
C HIS A 177 -15.43 -43.45 -13.29
N GLY A 178 -16.17 -42.76 -14.17
CA GLY A 178 -17.47 -42.17 -13.88
C GLY A 178 -17.40 -40.87 -13.06
N ARG A 179 -16.22 -40.31 -12.81
CA ARG A 179 -16.07 -39.10 -11.98
C ARG A 179 -16.34 -37.83 -12.81
N PRO A 180 -17.12 -36.87 -12.31
CA PRO A 180 -17.37 -35.62 -13.01
C PRO A 180 -16.09 -34.77 -13.14
N PRO A 181 -15.95 -33.98 -14.22
CA PRO A 181 -14.79 -33.13 -14.45
C PRO A 181 -14.69 -31.98 -13.44
N SER A 182 -13.55 -31.30 -13.37
CA SER A 182 -13.42 -30.00 -12.71
C SER A 182 -13.26 -28.89 -13.77
N PRO A 183 -14.38 -28.42 -14.36
CA PRO A 183 -14.34 -27.64 -15.58
C PRO A 183 -13.84 -26.20 -15.39
N LEU A 184 -13.08 -25.76 -16.39
CA LEU A 184 -12.61 -24.40 -16.63
C LEU A 184 -12.90 -24.04 -18.09
N ILE A 185 -13.46 -22.86 -18.36
CA ILE A 185 -13.62 -22.37 -19.72
C ILE A 185 -12.54 -21.36 -20.05
N VAL A 186 -11.92 -21.52 -21.23
CA VAL A 186 -11.05 -20.53 -21.85
C VAL A 186 -11.71 -20.01 -23.13
N VAL A 187 -11.87 -18.69 -23.22
CA VAL A 187 -12.41 -17.98 -24.38
C VAL A 187 -11.23 -17.47 -25.21
N TYR A 188 -11.18 -17.86 -26.48
CA TYR A 188 -10.23 -17.37 -27.46
C TYR A 188 -10.95 -16.57 -28.55
N VAL A 189 -10.32 -15.50 -29.05
CA VAL A 189 -10.76 -14.77 -30.24
C VAL A 189 -9.77 -15.00 -31.38
N LYS A 190 -10.26 -15.39 -32.56
CA LYS A 190 -9.47 -15.44 -33.79
C LYS A 190 -9.76 -14.21 -34.64
N TYR A 191 -8.72 -13.43 -34.91
CA TYR A 191 -8.77 -12.27 -35.81
C TYR A 191 -8.56 -12.68 -37.28
N SER A 192 -8.96 -11.82 -38.21
CA SER A 192 -8.90 -12.05 -39.67
C SER A 192 -7.51 -12.43 -40.19
N LYS A 193 -6.43 -11.90 -39.59
CA LYS A 193 -5.02 -12.25 -39.91
C LYS A 193 -4.51 -13.52 -39.22
N GLY A 194 -5.40 -14.41 -38.76
CA GLY A 194 -5.05 -15.72 -38.19
C GLY A 194 -4.59 -15.71 -36.72
N LEU A 195 -4.18 -14.56 -36.19
CA LEU A 195 -3.83 -14.36 -34.78
C LEU A 195 -4.95 -14.85 -33.85
N CYS A 196 -4.57 -15.57 -32.79
CA CYS A 196 -5.48 -16.17 -31.82
C CYS A 196 -5.18 -15.63 -30.42
N VAL A 197 -6.00 -14.73 -29.91
CA VAL A 197 -5.82 -14.15 -28.58
C VAL A 197 -6.60 -14.97 -27.54
N LYS A 198 -5.95 -15.36 -26.44
CA LYS A 198 -6.64 -15.85 -25.24
C LYS A 198 -7.28 -14.64 -24.58
N TYR A 199 -8.60 -14.56 -24.68
CA TYR A 199 -9.36 -13.34 -24.40
C TYR A 199 -9.96 -13.30 -22.99
N GLY A 200 -10.31 -14.46 -22.41
CA GLY A 200 -10.81 -14.54 -21.04
C GLY A 200 -10.86 -15.97 -20.49
N THR A 201 -11.06 -16.10 -19.18
CA THR A 201 -11.27 -17.37 -18.48
C THR A 201 -12.35 -17.23 -17.41
N THR A 202 -13.12 -18.29 -17.18
CA THR A 202 -14.00 -18.41 -16.01
C THR A 202 -13.21 -18.79 -14.76
N GLU A 203 -13.87 -18.94 -13.62
CA GLU A 203 -13.33 -19.75 -12.52
C GLU A 203 -13.28 -21.25 -12.84
N ILE A 204 -12.68 -22.03 -11.93
CA ILE A 204 -12.64 -23.50 -11.96
C ILE A 204 -13.70 -24.04 -11.00
N VAL A 205 -14.75 -24.69 -11.52
CA VAL A 205 -15.72 -25.41 -10.69
C VAL A 205 -15.19 -26.82 -10.41
N GLU A 206 -15.35 -27.33 -9.19
CA GLU A 206 -14.83 -28.64 -8.78
C GLU A 206 -15.87 -29.75 -8.99
N THR A 207 -15.44 -30.87 -9.60
CA THR A 207 -16.21 -32.13 -9.67
C THR A 207 -17.69 -31.96 -10.10
N CYS A 208 -17.93 -31.22 -11.18
CA CYS A 208 -19.28 -30.85 -11.62
C CYS A 208 -19.46 -31.00 -13.14
N SER A 209 -20.42 -31.82 -13.56
CA SER A 209 -20.81 -31.95 -14.97
C SER A 209 -21.77 -30.85 -15.45
N ASN A 210 -22.32 -30.03 -14.54
CA ASN A 210 -23.28 -28.97 -14.83
C ASN A 210 -22.85 -27.60 -14.22
N PRO A 211 -21.65 -27.07 -14.53
CA PRO A 211 -21.11 -25.88 -13.89
C PRO A 211 -21.85 -24.60 -14.31
N SER A 212 -22.08 -23.69 -13.35
CA SER A 212 -22.52 -22.31 -13.61
C SER A 212 -21.44 -21.33 -13.14
N PHE A 213 -20.81 -20.64 -14.10
CA PHE A 213 -19.66 -19.77 -13.87
C PHE A 213 -20.10 -18.34 -13.58
N SER A 214 -19.65 -17.81 -12.44
CA SER A 214 -19.93 -16.45 -12.00
C SER A 214 -18.98 -15.43 -12.61
N LYS A 215 -17.75 -15.78 -13.00
CA LYS A 215 -16.84 -14.83 -13.66
C LYS A 215 -17.24 -14.62 -15.13
N THR A 216 -17.48 -13.37 -15.52
CA THR A 216 -17.91 -12.99 -16.86
C THR A 216 -16.75 -12.45 -17.72
N VAL A 217 -16.97 -12.33 -19.03
CA VAL A 217 -15.97 -11.84 -20.00
C VAL A 217 -16.51 -10.65 -20.77
N LEU A 218 -15.80 -9.52 -20.74
CA LEU A 218 -16.18 -8.28 -21.44
C LEU A 218 -15.49 -8.16 -22.80
N PHE A 219 -16.25 -8.17 -23.89
CA PHE A 219 -15.74 -7.87 -25.24
C PHE A 219 -15.68 -6.36 -25.47
N ARG A 220 -14.52 -5.80 -25.82
CA ARG A 220 -14.31 -4.35 -25.99
C ARG A 220 -14.02 -3.97 -27.44
N ALA A 221 -14.41 -2.77 -27.86
CA ALA A 221 -14.13 -2.26 -29.20
C ALA A 221 -12.66 -1.84 -29.32
N SER A 222 -12.09 -1.31 -28.23
CA SER A 222 -10.67 -0.92 -28.10
C SER A 222 -9.67 -2.03 -28.42
N ASP A 223 -10.05 -3.31 -28.29
CA ASP A 223 -9.22 -4.46 -28.67
C ASP A 223 -9.14 -4.72 -30.20
N GLY A 224 -9.93 -3.97 -30.99
CA GLY A 224 -10.06 -4.17 -32.44
C GLY A 224 -11.04 -5.29 -32.81
N LEU A 225 -12.03 -5.57 -31.94
CA LEU A 225 -13.05 -6.58 -32.20
C LEU A 225 -14.10 -6.09 -33.22
N THR A 226 -14.31 -6.90 -34.25
CA THR A 226 -15.34 -6.72 -35.28
C THR A 226 -16.45 -7.76 -35.13
N ARG A 227 -17.62 -7.55 -35.75
CA ARG A 227 -18.78 -8.45 -35.61
C ARG A 227 -18.53 -9.86 -36.16
N ASP A 228 -17.67 -10.00 -37.16
CA ASP A 228 -17.24 -11.25 -37.77
C ASP A 228 -16.18 -12.02 -36.95
N ALA A 229 -15.64 -11.43 -35.89
CA ALA A 229 -14.61 -12.05 -35.05
C ALA A 229 -15.08 -13.39 -34.49
N ILE A 230 -14.28 -14.44 -34.67
CA ILE A 230 -14.65 -15.80 -34.29
C ILE A 230 -14.26 -16.03 -32.82
N VAL A 231 -15.28 -16.15 -31.97
CA VAL A 231 -15.16 -16.53 -30.56
C VAL A 231 -15.13 -18.05 -30.45
N ARG A 232 -14.01 -18.62 -30.03
CA ARG A 232 -13.82 -20.04 -29.78
C ARG A 232 -13.80 -20.31 -28.27
N ILE A 233 -14.81 -21.02 -27.80
CA ILE A 233 -14.98 -21.41 -26.41
C ILE A 233 -14.44 -22.83 -26.24
N VAL A 234 -13.52 -23.04 -25.31
CA VAL A 234 -12.90 -24.36 -25.05
C VAL A 234 -13.08 -24.70 -23.57
N VAL A 235 -13.64 -25.88 -23.30
CA VAL A 235 -13.79 -26.42 -21.94
C VAL A 235 -12.61 -27.35 -21.65
N TYR A 236 -11.96 -27.13 -20.51
CA TYR A 236 -10.88 -27.93 -19.97
C TYR A 236 -11.30 -28.59 -18.67
N ASP A 237 -10.85 -29.82 -18.44
CA ASP A 237 -10.94 -30.51 -17.15
C ASP A 237 -9.62 -30.32 -16.39
N VAL A 238 -9.65 -29.58 -15.28
CA VAL A 238 -8.47 -29.27 -14.46
C VAL A 238 -8.16 -30.46 -13.55
N LYS A 239 -7.07 -31.18 -13.85
CA LYS A 239 -6.63 -32.35 -13.08
C LYS A 239 -5.81 -31.95 -11.86
N GLU A 240 -5.02 -30.88 -11.94
CA GLU A 240 -4.29 -30.34 -10.78
C GLU A 240 -4.11 -28.81 -10.89
N ARG A 241 -4.56 -28.06 -9.87
CA ARG A 241 -4.42 -26.59 -9.85
C ARG A 241 -2.99 -26.09 -9.60
N VAL A 242 -2.14 -26.85 -8.90
CA VAL A 242 -0.82 -26.37 -8.45
C VAL A 242 0.18 -26.28 -9.61
N SER A 243 0.14 -27.30 -10.49
CA SER A 243 0.91 -27.41 -11.74
C SER A 243 0.19 -26.83 -12.96
N GLU A 244 -1.02 -26.28 -12.77
CA GLU A 244 -1.92 -25.81 -13.85
C GLU A 244 -2.24 -26.88 -14.91
N THR A 245 -2.20 -28.17 -14.51
CA THR A 245 -2.46 -29.32 -15.40
C THR A 245 -3.95 -29.42 -15.71
N ALA A 246 -4.32 -29.11 -16.95
CA ALA A 246 -5.68 -29.19 -17.45
C ALA A 246 -5.75 -29.82 -18.86
N VAL A 247 -6.77 -30.65 -19.11
CA VAL A 247 -6.95 -31.40 -20.37
C VAL A 247 -8.14 -30.81 -21.15
N PRO A 248 -8.00 -30.42 -22.43
CA PRO A 248 -9.13 -29.93 -23.21
C PRO A 248 -10.15 -31.04 -23.46
N MET A 249 -11.37 -30.87 -22.98
CA MET A 249 -12.46 -31.82 -23.18
C MET A 249 -13.07 -31.66 -24.58
N GLY A 250 -13.38 -30.42 -24.96
CA GLY A 250 -14.09 -30.09 -26.18
C GLY A 250 -14.28 -28.59 -26.37
N PHE A 251 -14.80 -28.19 -27.52
CA PHE A 251 -14.92 -26.79 -27.90
C PHE A 251 -16.16 -26.50 -28.75
N THR A 252 -16.48 -25.22 -28.91
CA THR A 252 -17.36 -24.70 -29.96
C THR A 252 -16.77 -23.41 -30.54
N SER A 253 -17.31 -22.89 -31.64
CA SER A 253 -16.86 -21.64 -32.26
C SER A 253 -18.02 -20.92 -32.96
N LEU A 254 -18.17 -19.64 -32.69
CA LEU A 254 -19.29 -18.78 -33.13
C LEU A 254 -18.75 -17.43 -33.60
N GLN A 255 -19.53 -16.67 -34.37
CA GLN A 255 -19.24 -15.25 -34.61
C GLN A 255 -19.72 -14.40 -33.43
N LEU A 256 -19.05 -13.28 -33.16
CA LEU A 256 -19.44 -12.35 -32.10
C LEU A 256 -20.85 -11.75 -32.34
N SER A 257 -21.21 -11.47 -33.60
CA SER A 257 -22.57 -11.12 -34.04
C SER A 257 -23.64 -12.06 -33.50
N THR A 258 -23.47 -13.38 -33.72
CA THR A 258 -24.43 -14.41 -33.32
C THR A 258 -24.66 -14.42 -31.80
N ILE A 259 -23.60 -14.15 -31.02
CA ILE A 259 -23.67 -14.07 -29.55
C ILE A 259 -24.43 -12.80 -29.12
N GLN A 260 -24.19 -11.66 -29.77
CA GLN A 260 -24.87 -10.39 -29.47
C GLN A 260 -26.36 -10.42 -29.84
N GLU A 261 -26.71 -11.03 -30.98
CA GLU A 261 -28.07 -11.02 -31.53
C GLU A 261 -29.02 -12.00 -30.81
N ALA A 262 -28.53 -13.16 -30.39
CA ALA A 262 -29.36 -14.21 -29.83
C ALA A 262 -29.67 -14.05 -28.33
N GLN A 263 -28.87 -13.27 -27.59
CA GLN A 263 -28.89 -13.07 -26.12
C GLN A 263 -28.66 -14.32 -25.26
N ARG A 264 -29.21 -15.49 -25.62
CA ARG A 264 -28.96 -16.79 -24.98
C ARG A 264 -28.87 -17.89 -26.03
N LEU A 265 -27.69 -18.50 -26.15
CA LEU A 265 -27.42 -19.64 -27.02
C LEU A 265 -27.14 -20.89 -26.18
N ARG A 266 -27.53 -22.06 -26.68
CA ARG A 266 -27.14 -23.36 -26.12
C ARG A 266 -26.57 -24.23 -27.24
N VAL A 267 -25.29 -24.57 -27.15
CA VAL A 267 -24.51 -25.12 -28.26
C VAL A 267 -23.78 -26.39 -27.81
N GLY A 268 -23.75 -27.41 -28.67
CA GLY A 268 -22.98 -28.63 -28.42
C GLY A 268 -21.48 -28.36 -28.36
N LEU A 269 -20.80 -29.00 -27.42
CA LEU A 269 -19.34 -29.01 -27.31
C LEU A 269 -18.80 -30.29 -27.98
N VAL A 270 -17.83 -30.15 -28.89
CA VAL A 270 -17.29 -31.29 -29.66
C VAL A 270 -15.80 -31.53 -29.42
N THR A 271 -15.37 -32.80 -29.50
CA THR A 271 -13.94 -33.17 -29.58
C THR A 271 -13.36 -32.82 -30.95
N ARG A 272 -12.07 -33.10 -31.17
CA ARG A 272 -11.45 -33.06 -32.51
C ARG A 272 -12.02 -34.11 -33.47
N ASP A 273 -12.61 -35.17 -32.92
CA ASP A 273 -13.18 -36.33 -33.63
C ASP A 273 -14.71 -36.18 -33.79
N ASN A 274 -15.22 -34.94 -33.70
CA ASN A 274 -16.63 -34.57 -33.80
C ASN A 274 -17.58 -35.29 -32.82
N LYS A 275 -17.08 -35.83 -31.70
CA LYS A 275 -17.91 -36.43 -30.64
C LYS A 275 -18.44 -35.34 -29.72
N THR A 276 -19.76 -35.30 -29.49
CA THR A 276 -20.40 -34.39 -28.53
C THR A 276 -20.07 -34.81 -27.10
N ILE A 277 -19.61 -33.88 -26.26
CA ILE A 277 -19.17 -34.13 -24.87
C ILE A 277 -20.06 -33.49 -23.80
N GLY A 278 -21.17 -32.86 -24.21
CA GLY A 278 -22.00 -31.98 -23.40
C GLY A 278 -22.37 -30.71 -24.17
N PHE A 279 -22.90 -29.72 -23.46
CA PHE A 279 -23.35 -28.45 -24.02
C PHE A 279 -22.75 -27.28 -23.24
N VAL A 280 -22.53 -26.16 -23.93
CA VAL A 280 -22.31 -24.84 -23.31
C VAL A 280 -23.53 -23.97 -23.54
N THR A 281 -24.01 -23.33 -22.48
CA THR A 281 -25.00 -22.27 -22.53
C THR A 281 -24.28 -20.93 -22.37
N ILE A 282 -24.61 -20.00 -23.25
CA ILE A 282 -23.91 -18.73 -23.46
C ILE A 282 -24.95 -17.61 -23.33
N ASN A 283 -24.84 -16.80 -22.29
CA ASN A 283 -25.63 -15.58 -22.14
C ASN A 283 -24.77 -14.39 -22.61
N GLY A 284 -25.30 -13.56 -23.51
CA GLY A 284 -24.64 -12.37 -24.04
C GLY A 284 -25.53 -11.15 -23.88
N TRP A 285 -25.04 -10.10 -23.21
CA TRP A 285 -25.81 -8.87 -22.98
C TRP A 285 -25.14 -7.65 -23.62
N SER A 286 -25.96 -6.84 -24.29
CA SER A 286 -25.60 -5.46 -24.66
C SER A 286 -25.76 -4.55 -23.44
N LEU A 287 -24.77 -3.69 -23.22
CA LEU A 287 -24.67 -2.80 -22.06
C LEU A 287 -25.02 -1.35 -22.44
N GLU A 288 -25.48 -0.56 -21.48
CA GLU A 288 -25.69 0.89 -21.62
C GLU A 288 -25.08 1.68 -20.43
N PRO A 289 -24.62 2.93 -20.64
CA PRO A 289 -24.09 3.76 -19.57
C PRO A 289 -25.13 4.01 -18.46
N SER A 290 -24.77 3.73 -17.22
CA SER A 290 -25.50 4.19 -16.04
C SER A 290 -25.18 5.65 -15.77
N TYR A 291 -25.99 6.55 -16.31
CA TYR A 291 -25.94 7.99 -15.99
C TYR A 291 -26.27 8.29 -14.51
N ILE A 292 -26.85 7.32 -13.79
CA ILE A 292 -27.03 7.36 -12.34
C ILE A 292 -25.67 7.04 -11.68
N GLY A 293 -24.82 8.08 -11.59
CA GLY A 293 -23.45 7.99 -11.02
C GLY A 293 -23.36 8.09 -9.50
N THR A 294 -24.48 8.38 -8.82
CA THR A 294 -24.59 8.48 -7.36
C THR A 294 -25.54 7.43 -6.81
N SER A 295 -25.29 6.94 -5.59
CA SER A 295 -26.21 6.04 -4.88
C SER A 295 -27.65 6.60 -4.85
N PRO A 296 -28.68 5.79 -5.10
CA PRO A 296 -30.04 6.30 -5.28
C PRO A 296 -30.61 6.84 -3.97
N SER A 297 -30.74 8.17 -3.90
CA SER A 297 -31.58 8.85 -2.91
C SER A 297 -33.04 8.40 -3.09
N HIS A 298 -33.70 7.95 -2.02
CA HIS A 298 -35.12 7.55 -2.03
C HIS A 298 -36.09 8.76 -2.10
N ALA A 299 -35.78 9.73 -2.96
CA ALA A 299 -36.67 10.84 -3.32
C ALA A 299 -37.28 10.55 -4.70
N ASN A 300 -38.62 10.60 -4.79
CA ASN A 300 -39.34 10.59 -6.07
C ASN A 300 -39.24 11.97 -6.72
N ASP A 301 -38.03 12.41 -7.05
CA ASP A 301 -37.82 13.71 -7.68
C ASP A 301 -38.31 13.65 -9.13
N ARG A 302 -39.41 14.36 -9.42
CA ARG A 302 -40.17 14.23 -10.67
C ARG A 302 -39.54 14.94 -11.86
N ASN A 303 -38.42 15.64 -11.64
CA ASN A 303 -37.80 16.54 -12.61
C ASN A 303 -36.58 15.90 -13.28
N CYS A 304 -36.78 14.77 -13.97
CA CYS A 304 -35.85 14.33 -15.02
C CYS A 304 -36.36 14.79 -16.39
N ILE A 305 -35.44 15.11 -17.31
CA ILE A 305 -35.75 15.79 -18.58
C ILE A 305 -36.62 14.91 -19.47
N ASP A 306 -37.70 15.49 -20.02
CA ASP A 306 -38.62 14.80 -20.94
C ASP A 306 -37.89 14.31 -22.20
N VAL A 307 -37.93 13.00 -22.44
CA VAL A 307 -37.56 12.38 -23.71
C VAL A 307 -38.85 11.86 -24.37
N PRO A 308 -39.30 12.45 -25.49
CA PRO A 308 -40.69 12.31 -25.94
C PRO A 308 -40.96 11.03 -26.76
N GLN A 309 -41.14 9.89 -26.09
CA GLN A 309 -41.70 8.70 -26.77
C GLN A 309 -42.54 7.74 -25.88
N LYS A 310 -43.64 8.25 -25.30
CA LYS A 310 -44.69 7.39 -24.73
C LYS A 310 -45.51 6.70 -25.83
N VAL A 311 -45.04 5.53 -26.27
CA VAL A 311 -45.87 4.61 -27.07
C VAL A 311 -46.94 4.00 -26.16
N LEU A 312 -48.17 4.50 -26.26
CA LEU A 312 -49.33 3.93 -25.58
C LEU A 312 -49.79 2.65 -26.28
N CYS A 313 -49.46 1.48 -25.73
CA CYS A 313 -49.92 0.18 -26.21
C CYS A 313 -50.87 -0.52 -25.22
N HIS A 314 -51.76 -1.37 -25.77
CA HIS A 314 -53.07 -1.67 -25.16
C HIS A 314 -53.04 -2.71 -24.03
N ARG A 315 -53.95 -2.56 -23.05
CA ARG A 315 -53.93 -3.24 -21.73
C ARG A 315 -54.36 -4.73 -21.72
N ARG A 316 -54.19 -5.49 -22.82
CA ARG A 316 -54.72 -6.87 -22.93
C ARG A 316 -53.87 -7.82 -23.79
N SER A 317 -52.58 -7.99 -23.46
CA SER A 317 -51.75 -9.09 -24.00
C SER A 317 -50.61 -9.48 -23.05
N GLN A 318 -50.95 -10.01 -21.87
CA GLN A 318 -49.98 -10.54 -20.89
C GLN A 318 -50.09 -12.06 -20.77
N SER A 319 -49.47 -12.78 -21.71
CA SER A 319 -49.24 -14.23 -21.63
C SER A 319 -47.88 -14.67 -22.18
N LEU A 320 -47.16 -13.78 -22.87
CA LEU A 320 -45.75 -13.90 -23.22
C LEU A 320 -45.06 -12.55 -22.95
N PRO A 321 -43.87 -12.49 -22.34
CA PRO A 321 -43.12 -11.24 -22.20
C PRO A 321 -42.70 -10.71 -23.58
N PRO A 322 -43.14 -9.52 -24.02
CA PRO A 322 -42.80 -9.00 -25.33
C PRO A 322 -41.35 -8.49 -25.35
N ARG A 323 -40.43 -9.26 -25.95
CA ARG A 323 -39.03 -8.91 -26.28
C ARG A 323 -38.41 -7.84 -25.34
N LEU A 324 -38.26 -8.19 -24.07
CA LEU A 324 -37.65 -7.33 -23.05
C LEU A 324 -36.14 -7.19 -23.31
N GLY A 325 -35.79 -6.27 -24.20
CA GLY A 325 -34.43 -5.76 -24.39
C GLY A 325 -33.97 -4.92 -23.19
N LEU A 326 -33.87 -5.55 -22.03
CA LEU A 326 -33.26 -4.99 -20.83
C LEU A 326 -31.76 -4.85 -21.07
N LYS A 327 -31.37 -3.71 -21.65
CA LYS A 327 -29.97 -3.30 -21.76
C LYS A 327 -29.44 -3.09 -20.34
N LEU A 328 -28.35 -3.78 -20.00
CA LEU A 328 -27.88 -3.81 -18.61
C LEU A 328 -26.98 -2.61 -18.31
N LYS A 329 -27.09 -2.10 -17.08
CA LYS A 329 -26.36 -0.90 -16.63
C LYS A 329 -24.86 -1.17 -16.55
N PHE A 330 -24.07 -0.27 -17.11
CA PHE A 330 -22.60 -0.23 -16.99
C PHE A 330 -22.17 0.99 -16.17
N PRO A 331 -21.26 0.88 -15.19
CA PRO A 331 -20.87 2.01 -14.36
C PRO A 331 -20.16 3.11 -15.16
N SER A 332 -20.56 4.36 -14.93
CA SER A 332 -19.82 5.54 -15.37
C SER A 332 -18.92 6.05 -14.24
N TYR A 333 -17.63 6.24 -14.52
CA TYR A 333 -16.63 6.73 -13.58
C TYR A 333 -16.37 8.23 -13.82
N GLY A 334 -16.41 9.03 -12.75
CA GLY A 334 -16.23 10.48 -12.83
C GLY A 334 -14.86 10.91 -13.38
N ASN A 335 -14.84 12.04 -14.10
CA ASN A 335 -13.63 12.54 -14.78
C ASN A 335 -12.41 12.71 -13.85
N LEU A 336 -12.63 13.18 -12.61
CA LEU A 336 -11.57 13.35 -11.62
C LEU A 336 -10.86 12.02 -11.28
N LEU A 337 -11.61 10.89 -11.24
CA LEU A 337 -11.04 9.55 -11.06
C LEU A 337 -10.20 9.15 -12.27
N LYS A 338 -10.74 9.34 -13.49
CA LYS A 338 -10.02 9.06 -14.75
C LYS A 338 -8.77 9.93 -14.95
N GLN A 339 -8.74 11.13 -14.38
CA GLN A 339 -7.58 12.02 -14.41
C GLN A 339 -6.51 11.63 -13.38
N ASN A 340 -6.89 11.08 -12.23
CA ASN A 340 -5.96 10.76 -11.12
C ASN A 340 -5.56 9.28 -10.99
N PHE A 341 -6.28 8.35 -11.63
CA PHE A 341 -6.01 6.91 -11.54
C PHE A 341 -5.72 6.28 -12.90
N VAL A 342 -4.82 5.30 -12.91
CA VAL A 342 -4.24 4.67 -14.12
C VAL A 342 -4.00 3.17 -13.92
N ASN A 343 -3.54 2.49 -14.97
CA ASN A 343 -3.17 1.06 -14.97
C ASN A 343 -4.25 0.11 -14.40
N SER A 344 -5.51 0.48 -14.61
CA SER A 344 -6.69 -0.19 -14.05
C SER A 344 -6.86 -1.61 -14.58
N HIS A 345 -6.94 -2.57 -13.67
CA HIS A 345 -7.36 -3.94 -13.95
C HIS A 345 -8.82 -4.11 -13.51
N GLN A 346 -9.65 -4.71 -14.36
CA GLN A 346 -11.09 -4.91 -14.14
C GLN A 346 -11.43 -6.40 -14.23
N VAL A 347 -12.23 -6.90 -13.28
CA VAL A 347 -12.86 -8.23 -13.34
C VAL A 347 -14.36 -8.08 -13.05
N THR A 348 -15.19 -8.82 -13.77
CA THR A 348 -16.65 -8.75 -13.64
C THR A 348 -17.24 -10.11 -13.26
N TYR A 349 -18.32 -10.05 -12.47
CA TYR A 349 -19.00 -11.23 -11.94
C TYR A 349 -20.52 -11.09 -11.97
N ARG A 350 -21.20 -12.23 -12.07
CA ARG A 350 -22.63 -12.41 -11.82
C ARG A 350 -22.86 -13.42 -10.70
N PHE A 351 -23.56 -13.00 -9.67
CA PHE A 351 -23.95 -13.82 -8.53
C PHE A 351 -25.47 -13.83 -8.38
N HIS A 352 -26.03 -14.88 -7.77
CA HIS A 352 -27.46 -15.02 -7.55
C HIS A 352 -27.89 -14.23 -6.32
N SER A 353 -28.95 -13.42 -6.44
CA SER A 353 -29.57 -12.82 -5.27
C SER A 353 -30.46 -13.84 -4.53
N GLY A 354 -30.44 -13.79 -3.20
CA GLY A 354 -31.38 -14.52 -2.35
C GLY A 354 -32.85 -14.06 -2.47
N LEU A 355 -33.11 -13.02 -3.28
CA LEU A 355 -34.45 -12.58 -3.68
C LEU A 355 -34.85 -13.08 -5.08
N GLY A 356 -33.99 -13.86 -5.75
CA GLY A 356 -34.06 -14.17 -7.18
C GLY A 356 -33.42 -13.07 -8.04
N GLY A 357 -33.05 -13.42 -9.28
CA GLY A 357 -32.34 -12.53 -10.20
C GLY A 357 -30.84 -12.40 -9.91
N ASP A 358 -30.15 -11.63 -10.76
CA ASP A 358 -28.70 -11.46 -10.75
C ASP A 358 -28.24 -10.26 -9.91
N ILE A 359 -27.01 -10.37 -9.42
CA ILE A 359 -26.19 -9.29 -8.89
C ILE A 359 -24.98 -9.16 -9.82
N THR A 360 -24.90 -8.06 -10.55
CA THR A 360 -23.76 -7.70 -11.39
C THR A 360 -22.72 -6.98 -10.52
N VAL A 361 -21.46 -7.44 -10.55
CA VAL A 361 -20.35 -6.89 -9.74
C VAL A 361 -19.17 -6.57 -10.65
N HIS A 362 -18.67 -5.33 -10.59
CA HIS A 362 -17.44 -4.91 -11.26
C HIS A 362 -16.38 -4.58 -10.21
N GLU A 363 -15.38 -5.45 -10.07
CA GLU A 363 -14.17 -5.21 -9.27
C GLU A 363 -13.12 -4.49 -10.13
N ILE A 364 -12.53 -3.42 -9.61
CA ILE A 364 -11.42 -2.70 -10.23
C ILE A 364 -10.30 -2.48 -9.21
N MET A 365 -9.06 -2.73 -9.64
CA MET A 365 -7.86 -2.23 -8.97
C MET A 365 -7.17 -1.19 -9.86
N ALA A 366 -6.86 -0.02 -9.33
CA ALA A 366 -6.17 1.06 -10.05
C ALA A 366 -5.05 1.72 -9.22
N GLU A 367 -4.06 2.28 -9.92
CA GLU A 367 -2.90 2.97 -9.34
C GLU A 367 -3.13 4.49 -9.32
N PRO A 368 -2.95 5.21 -8.20
CA PRO A 368 -3.06 6.66 -8.14
C PRO A 368 -1.78 7.36 -8.62
N LYS A 369 -1.90 8.29 -9.57
CA LYS A 369 -0.77 9.07 -10.10
C LYS A 369 0.04 9.79 -9.01
N LEU A 370 -0.65 10.26 -7.98
CA LEU A 370 -0.05 11.00 -6.87
C LEU A 370 0.89 10.17 -5.97
N CYS A 371 1.07 8.86 -6.20
CA CYS A 371 1.91 7.98 -5.38
C CYS A 371 3.39 8.43 -5.27
N TYR A 372 3.91 9.16 -6.27
CA TYR A 372 5.24 9.77 -6.23
C TYR A 372 5.20 11.30 -6.25
N GLN A 373 4.22 11.89 -6.95
CA GLN A 373 4.06 13.35 -7.04
C GLN A 373 3.74 14.00 -5.68
N MET A 374 2.91 13.36 -4.82
CA MET A 374 2.59 13.89 -3.50
C MET A 374 3.80 13.83 -2.53
N PRO A 375 4.56 12.71 -2.43
CA PRO A 375 5.84 12.70 -1.73
C PRO A 375 6.85 13.75 -2.23
N MET A 376 6.91 14.03 -3.53
CA MET A 376 7.78 15.07 -4.08
C MET A 376 7.41 16.47 -3.57
N GLN A 377 6.12 16.85 -3.61
CA GLN A 377 5.66 18.15 -3.08
C GLN A 377 5.88 18.29 -1.57
N VAL A 378 5.67 17.20 -0.81
CA VAL A 378 5.95 17.17 0.63
C VAL A 378 7.45 17.28 0.93
N LEU A 379 8.29 16.62 0.13
CA LEU A 379 9.75 16.75 0.21
C LEU A 379 10.21 18.18 -0.12
N ASP A 380 9.57 18.90 -1.04
CA ASP A 380 9.94 20.30 -1.33
C ASP A 380 9.73 21.21 -0.12
N ILE A 381 8.65 21.03 0.64
CA ILE A 381 8.42 21.78 1.89
C ILE A 381 9.47 21.41 2.95
N TYR A 382 9.91 20.14 3.01
CA TYR A 382 10.97 19.71 3.92
C TYR A 382 12.34 20.26 3.49
N ILE A 383 12.70 20.19 2.21
CA ILE A 383 13.94 20.74 1.65
C ILE A 383 14.01 22.24 1.90
N GLN A 384 12.92 22.97 1.63
CA GLN A 384 12.84 24.41 1.89
C GLN A 384 13.08 24.73 3.37
N ARG A 385 12.44 24.00 4.30
CA ARG A 385 12.66 24.23 5.73
C ARG A 385 14.09 23.89 6.18
N GLU A 386 14.74 22.87 5.63
CA GLU A 386 16.14 22.58 5.94
C GLU A 386 17.12 23.58 5.27
N LYS A 387 16.77 24.21 4.13
CA LYS A 387 17.52 25.33 3.53
C LYS A 387 17.47 26.54 4.48
N GLU A 388 16.27 26.93 4.93
CA GLU A 388 16.07 28.01 5.91
C GLU A 388 16.82 27.75 7.23
N LEU A 389 16.72 26.54 7.80
CA LEU A 389 17.42 26.17 9.04
C LEU A 389 18.95 26.24 8.92
N LEU A 390 19.50 26.04 7.72
CA LEU A 390 20.92 26.20 7.43
C LEU A 390 21.30 27.69 7.27
N GLU A 391 20.51 28.46 6.51
CA GLU A 391 20.67 29.91 6.34
C GLU A 391 20.59 30.66 7.68
N GLU A 392 19.61 30.31 8.53
CA GLU A 392 19.50 30.79 9.92
C GLU A 392 20.82 30.59 10.68
N LEU A 393 21.37 29.37 10.70
CA LEU A 393 22.60 29.05 11.42
C LEU A 393 23.86 29.73 10.86
N LEU A 394 23.89 30.02 9.55
CA LEU A 394 24.98 30.76 8.90
C LEU A 394 24.85 32.28 9.08
N SER A 395 23.63 32.81 9.21
CA SER A 395 23.36 34.26 9.35
C SER A 395 23.99 34.91 10.59
N VAL A 396 24.36 34.10 11.57
CA VAL A 396 25.05 34.51 12.81
C VAL A 396 26.48 34.99 12.56
N GLY A 397 27.08 34.67 11.41
CA GLY A 397 28.44 35.08 11.04
C GLY A 397 29.53 34.36 11.83
N ASP A 398 30.68 35.03 12.00
CA ASP A 398 31.86 34.46 12.67
C ASP A 398 31.71 34.44 14.19
N VAL A 399 31.37 33.25 14.71
CA VAL A 399 31.23 32.97 16.15
C VAL A 399 32.53 32.42 16.72
N CYS A 400 32.91 32.81 17.94
CA CYS A 400 34.26 32.50 18.45
C CYS A 400 34.39 31.10 19.09
N GLY A 401 35.58 30.49 18.94
CA GLY A 401 36.02 29.30 19.67
C GLY A 401 35.03 28.12 19.63
N HIS A 402 34.53 27.72 20.80
CA HIS A 402 33.68 26.53 20.95
C HIS A 402 32.32 26.66 20.23
N TRP A 403 31.82 27.88 20.01
CA TRP A 403 30.58 28.11 19.28
C TRP A 403 30.73 27.79 17.78
N LYS A 404 31.88 28.08 17.15
CA LYS A 404 32.17 27.75 15.74
C LYS A 404 32.08 26.24 15.47
N SER A 405 32.65 25.44 16.37
CA SER A 405 32.56 23.97 16.33
C SER A 405 31.11 23.48 16.49
N LYS A 406 30.34 24.12 17.37
CA LYS A 406 28.93 23.80 17.60
C LYS A 406 28.04 24.16 16.38
N GLN A 407 28.27 25.32 15.77
CA GLN A 407 27.65 25.78 14.53
C GLN A 407 27.91 24.82 13.37
N LEU A 408 29.17 24.41 13.16
CA LEU A 408 29.56 23.39 12.18
C LEU A 408 28.83 22.06 12.42
N GLY A 409 28.68 21.62 13.68
CA GLY A 409 27.96 20.40 14.04
C GLY A 409 26.46 20.42 13.73
N LEU A 410 25.79 21.57 13.96
CA LEU A 410 24.38 21.74 13.60
C LEU A 410 24.21 21.90 12.08
N ALA A 411 25.00 22.75 11.43
CA ALA A 411 24.98 22.97 9.98
C ALA A 411 25.24 21.67 9.21
N SER A 412 26.21 20.85 9.62
CA SER A 412 26.48 19.54 9.04
C SER A 412 25.28 18.57 9.16
N THR A 413 24.42 18.74 10.17
CA THR A 413 23.20 17.93 10.33
C THR A 413 22.14 18.34 9.30
N HIS A 414 21.90 19.64 9.12
CA HIS A 414 20.97 20.14 8.09
C HIS A 414 21.47 19.87 6.66
N VAL A 415 22.77 20.03 6.38
CA VAL A 415 23.37 19.63 5.09
C VAL A 415 23.20 18.13 4.81
N SER A 416 23.24 17.28 5.84
CA SER A 416 22.97 15.84 5.70
C SER A 416 21.49 15.57 5.35
N LEU A 417 20.56 16.26 6.01
CA LEU A 417 19.12 16.17 5.70
C LEU A 417 18.80 16.69 4.30
N LEU A 418 19.37 17.82 3.88
CA LEU A 418 19.24 18.36 2.52
C LEU A 418 19.73 17.37 1.46
N LYS A 419 20.95 16.82 1.62
CA LYS A 419 21.47 15.81 0.69
C LYS A 419 20.57 14.58 0.61
N HIS A 420 19.99 14.15 1.72
CA HIS A 420 19.05 13.03 1.80
C HIS A 420 17.71 13.33 1.12
N TYR A 421 17.01 14.40 1.50
CA TYR A 421 15.71 14.75 0.92
C TYR A 421 15.79 15.08 -0.58
N CYS A 422 16.82 15.83 -1.01
CA CYS A 422 17.02 16.13 -2.44
C CYS A 422 17.35 14.88 -3.26
N HIS A 423 18.14 13.93 -2.73
CA HIS A 423 18.38 12.65 -3.38
C HIS A 423 17.07 11.86 -3.54
N SER A 424 16.31 11.69 -2.46
CA SER A 424 15.02 10.98 -2.50
C SER A 424 14.02 11.65 -3.44
N LYS A 425 13.97 12.99 -3.52
CA LYS A 425 13.14 13.71 -4.51
C LYS A 425 13.52 13.33 -5.95
N ARG A 426 14.82 13.32 -6.31
CA ARG A 426 15.27 12.94 -7.65
C ARG A 426 14.95 11.49 -7.98
N CYS A 427 15.13 10.57 -7.04
CA CYS A 427 14.79 9.15 -7.25
C CYS A 427 13.28 8.92 -7.43
N LEU A 428 12.43 9.68 -6.75
CA LEU A 428 10.97 9.68 -6.97
C LEU A 428 10.61 10.23 -8.36
N HIS A 429 11.25 11.32 -8.80
CA HIS A 429 11.06 11.89 -10.13
C HIS A 429 11.50 10.90 -11.24
N GLN A 430 12.63 10.21 -11.08
CA GLN A 430 13.07 9.14 -11.97
C GLN A 430 12.10 7.94 -12.01
N ALA A 431 11.28 7.77 -10.96
CA ALA A 431 10.29 6.70 -10.86
C ALA A 431 8.89 7.06 -11.38
N GLU A 432 8.64 8.30 -11.84
CA GLU A 432 7.30 8.78 -12.24
C GLU A 432 6.65 7.96 -13.38
N HIS A 433 7.44 7.26 -14.20
CA HIS A 433 6.93 6.33 -15.21
C HIS A 433 6.25 5.06 -14.62
N ALA A 434 6.33 4.86 -13.31
CA ALA A 434 5.51 3.91 -12.55
C ALA A 434 4.61 4.67 -11.56
N TYR A 435 3.46 4.10 -11.20
CA TYR A 435 2.47 4.78 -10.34
C TYR A 435 2.24 4.09 -8.98
N PHE A 436 3.13 3.17 -8.58
CA PHE A 436 3.15 2.60 -7.22
C PHE A 436 4.54 2.03 -6.84
N LYS A 437 4.93 2.13 -5.56
CA LYS A 437 6.12 1.44 -5.03
C LYS A 437 5.83 -0.04 -4.80
N ALA A 438 6.35 -0.94 -5.63
CA ALA A 438 6.17 -2.38 -5.43
C ALA A 438 6.74 -2.87 -4.08
N SER A 439 6.03 -3.80 -3.43
CA SER A 439 6.39 -4.36 -2.12
C SER A 439 7.66 -5.23 -2.10
N SER A 440 8.16 -5.63 -3.28
CA SER A 440 9.50 -6.18 -3.48
C SER A 440 10.58 -5.12 -3.22
N LYS A 441 10.34 -3.87 -3.64
CA LYS A 441 11.17 -2.68 -3.34
C LYS A 441 10.86 -2.06 -1.96
N LYS A 442 10.26 -2.77 -1.00
CA LYS A 442 9.89 -2.16 0.30
C LYS A 442 11.11 -1.62 1.07
N ASP A 443 12.25 -2.31 0.97
CA ASP A 443 13.51 -1.99 1.67
C ASP A 443 14.42 -1.05 0.84
N ASP A 444 13.91 -0.51 -0.28
CA ASP A 444 14.57 0.45 -1.16
C ASP A 444 14.43 1.88 -0.58
N SER A 445 15.56 2.49 -0.22
CA SER A 445 15.65 3.84 0.35
C SER A 445 15.35 4.94 -0.66
N SER A 446 15.72 4.74 -1.93
CA SER A 446 15.52 5.74 -3.00
C SER A 446 14.04 6.13 -3.19
N LEU A 447 13.12 5.29 -2.71
CA LEU A 447 11.67 5.48 -2.79
C LEU A 447 11.00 5.49 -1.40
N GLU A 448 11.70 5.75 -0.29
CA GLU A 448 11.14 5.50 1.05
C GLU A 448 9.97 6.40 1.46
N PHE A 449 9.90 7.63 0.95
CA PHE A 449 8.78 8.56 1.19
C PHE A 449 7.48 8.14 0.48
N ALA A 450 7.54 7.19 -0.47
CA ALA A 450 6.38 6.74 -1.23
C ALA A 450 5.67 5.54 -0.60
N PRO A 451 4.32 5.54 -0.52
CA PRO A 451 3.56 4.46 0.11
C PRO A 451 3.68 3.15 -0.70
N ILE A 452 4.06 2.08 -0.01
CA ILE A 452 4.24 0.76 -0.60
C ILE A 452 2.89 0.21 -1.09
N ASN A 453 2.85 -0.20 -2.36
CA ASN A 453 1.76 -0.95 -2.99
C ASN A 453 0.40 -0.24 -2.88
N LEU A 454 0.40 1.11 -2.87
CA LEU A 454 -0.78 1.96 -2.84
C LEU A 454 -1.67 1.72 -4.07
N HIS A 455 -2.93 1.33 -3.84
CA HIS A 455 -3.92 1.08 -4.89
C HIS A 455 -5.34 1.37 -4.39
N LEU A 456 -6.19 1.89 -5.29
CA LEU A 456 -7.64 1.84 -5.13
C LEU A 456 -8.13 0.40 -5.38
N GLN A 457 -9.01 -0.09 -4.50
CA GLN A 457 -9.85 -1.27 -4.71
C GLN A 457 -11.31 -0.78 -4.77
N ARG A 458 -11.90 -0.73 -5.97
CA ARG A 458 -13.30 -0.31 -6.18
C ARG A 458 -14.15 -1.52 -6.50
N MET A 459 -15.31 -1.64 -5.86
CA MET A 459 -16.37 -2.56 -6.24
C MET A 459 -17.63 -1.76 -6.60
N TRP A 460 -18.05 -1.79 -7.86
CA TRP A 460 -19.39 -1.37 -8.25
C TRP A 460 -20.32 -2.58 -8.21
N VAL A 461 -21.54 -2.39 -7.69
CA VAL A 461 -22.54 -3.45 -7.55
C VAL A 461 -23.90 -2.95 -8.03
N TYR A 462 -24.60 -3.77 -8.80
CA TYR A 462 -25.99 -3.58 -9.16
C TYR A 462 -26.78 -4.89 -8.97
N ASN A 463 -27.86 -4.84 -8.20
CA ASN A 463 -28.82 -5.94 -8.06
C ASN A 463 -30.10 -5.56 -8.84
N ASP A 464 -30.48 -6.39 -9.82
CA ASP A 464 -31.63 -6.14 -10.70
C ASP A 464 -32.95 -6.10 -9.92
N THR A 465 -33.17 -7.10 -9.06
CA THR A 465 -34.40 -7.32 -8.27
C THR A 465 -34.63 -6.23 -7.22
N LEU A 466 -33.56 -5.65 -6.67
CA LEU A 466 -33.61 -4.49 -5.77
C LEU A 466 -33.60 -3.14 -6.51
N ASN A 467 -33.25 -3.13 -7.80
CA ASN A 467 -32.84 -1.93 -8.56
C ASN A 467 -31.77 -1.08 -7.83
N LYS A 468 -30.99 -1.68 -6.91
CA LYS A 468 -30.00 -0.98 -6.08
C LYS A 468 -28.63 -0.99 -6.75
N THR A 469 -28.04 0.18 -6.92
CA THR A 469 -26.68 0.42 -7.45
C THR A 469 -25.82 1.15 -6.42
N GLY A 470 -24.51 0.94 -6.41
CA GLY A 470 -23.57 1.74 -5.62
C GLY A 470 -22.09 1.42 -5.87
N PHE A 471 -21.21 2.36 -5.53
CA PHE A 471 -19.76 2.20 -5.51
C PHE A 471 -19.25 1.99 -4.09
N HIS A 472 -18.36 1.01 -3.91
CA HIS A 472 -17.71 0.69 -2.63
C HIS A 472 -16.19 0.73 -2.82
N ASP A 473 -15.55 1.75 -2.26
CA ASP A 473 -14.11 1.98 -2.36
C ASP A 473 -13.39 1.55 -1.07
N VAL A 474 -12.22 0.94 -1.23
CA VAL A 474 -11.22 0.73 -0.17
C VAL A 474 -9.84 1.05 -0.75
N ILE A 475 -9.07 1.90 -0.06
CA ILE A 475 -7.68 2.17 -0.42
C ILE A 475 -6.77 1.18 0.31
N THR A 476 -5.91 0.45 -0.41
CA THR A 476 -4.92 -0.45 0.20
C THR A 476 -3.53 0.16 0.12
N ALA A 477 -2.80 0.16 1.24
CA ALA A 477 -1.40 0.60 1.32
C ALA A 477 -0.56 -0.29 2.24
N GLY A 478 0.75 -0.14 2.16
CA GLY A 478 1.70 -0.71 3.11
C GLY A 478 1.55 -0.05 4.48
N ALA A 479 2.13 -0.66 5.51
CA ALA A 479 2.27 0.00 6.80
C ALA A 479 3.10 1.28 6.64
N PHE A 480 2.57 2.40 7.12
CA PHE A 480 3.23 3.71 7.10
C PHE A 480 4.46 3.67 8.03
N ALA A 481 5.63 3.43 7.45
CA ALA A 481 6.85 3.10 8.18
C ALA A 481 8.10 3.37 7.34
N ALA A 482 9.20 3.74 7.99
CA ALA A 482 10.53 3.68 7.37
C ALA A 482 11.06 2.24 7.48
N HIS A 483 10.76 1.42 6.46
CA HIS A 483 11.15 0.00 6.36
C HIS A 483 12.67 -0.19 6.19
N THR A 484 13.32 0.82 5.60
CA THR A 484 14.75 0.97 5.30
C THR A 484 15.61 1.20 6.54
N HIS A 485 15.12 2.00 7.48
CA HIS A 485 15.73 2.22 8.79
C HIS A 485 15.69 0.91 9.60
N LYS A 486 16.83 0.45 10.13
CA LYS A 486 17.00 -0.82 10.85
C LYS A 486 16.17 -0.89 12.16
N ALA A 487 14.90 -1.24 12.03
CA ALA A 487 13.87 -1.19 13.07
C ALA A 487 14.20 -2.01 14.34
N GLU A 488 15.08 -3.00 14.24
CA GLU A 488 15.54 -3.82 15.38
C GLU A 488 16.43 -3.03 16.36
N ARG A 489 17.04 -1.92 15.93
CA ARG A 489 17.84 -1.03 16.79
C ARG A 489 17.04 0.15 17.36
N THR A 490 15.99 0.61 16.67
CA THR A 490 15.24 1.84 17.02
C THR A 490 13.81 1.58 17.52
N GLY A 491 13.17 0.46 17.17
CA GLY A 491 11.85 0.05 17.65
C GLY A 491 10.64 0.88 17.18
N GLY A 492 10.81 1.81 16.23
CA GLY A 492 9.74 2.63 15.66
C GLY A 492 9.53 3.98 16.37
N LEU A 493 8.66 4.84 15.81
CA LEU A 493 8.45 6.21 16.30
C LEU A 493 8.10 6.29 17.79
N ILE A 494 7.21 5.44 18.29
CA ILE A 494 6.84 5.42 19.72
C ILE A 494 8.07 5.19 20.62
N ARG A 495 8.95 4.24 20.27
CA ARG A 495 10.16 3.97 21.06
C ARG A 495 11.18 5.09 20.94
N LEU A 496 11.34 5.69 19.76
CA LEU A 496 12.25 6.83 19.58
C LEU A 496 11.79 8.05 20.40
N VAL A 497 10.48 8.34 20.44
CA VAL A 497 9.91 9.40 21.29
C VAL A 497 10.12 9.10 22.77
N GLN A 498 9.95 7.84 23.21
CA GLN A 498 10.29 7.42 24.57
C GLN A 498 11.79 7.62 24.87
N GLN A 499 12.68 7.20 23.97
CA GLN A 499 14.13 7.37 24.14
C GLN A 499 14.55 8.84 24.25
N VAL A 500 13.93 9.75 23.49
CA VAL A 500 14.19 11.21 23.63
C VAL A 500 13.75 11.76 24.99
N LYS A 501 12.74 11.16 25.66
CA LYS A 501 12.39 11.46 27.06
C LYS A 501 13.34 10.80 28.06
N ASP A 502 13.72 9.54 27.83
CA ASP A 502 14.45 8.68 28.77
C ASP A 502 15.95 9.02 28.88
N ILE A 503 16.52 9.82 27.97
CA ILE A 503 17.94 10.23 27.99
C ILE A 503 18.19 11.23 29.14
N SER A 504 18.25 10.68 30.36
CA SER A 504 18.44 11.32 31.66
C SER A 504 17.42 12.42 31.99
N ASN A 505 16.37 12.08 32.73
CA ASN A 505 15.24 12.95 33.13
C ASN A 505 15.57 14.44 33.35
N THR A 506 16.63 14.79 34.10
CA THR A 506 17.02 16.19 34.34
C THR A 506 17.59 16.89 33.09
N LYS A 507 18.36 16.21 32.24
CA LYS A 507 18.81 16.79 30.96
C LYS A 507 17.71 16.75 29.91
N ALA A 508 16.86 15.72 29.89
CA ALA A 508 15.70 15.66 29.02
C ALA A 508 14.74 16.82 29.29
N ALA A 509 14.45 17.14 30.56
CA ALA A 509 13.66 18.31 30.94
C ALA A 509 14.31 19.64 30.50
N LEU A 510 15.63 19.80 30.67
CA LEU A 510 16.35 20.99 30.21
C LEU A 510 16.37 21.11 28.67
N ASN A 511 16.60 20.01 27.95
CA ASN A 511 16.56 19.96 26.49
C ASN A 511 15.14 20.22 25.96
N TYR A 512 14.10 19.79 26.67
CA TYR A 512 12.70 20.04 26.31
C TYR A 512 12.29 21.51 26.58
N ALA A 513 12.69 22.08 27.72
CA ALA A 513 12.50 23.52 27.98
C ALA A 513 13.26 24.39 26.96
N ALA A 514 14.48 23.98 26.59
CA ALA A 514 15.24 24.56 25.49
C ALA A 514 14.50 24.46 24.14
N ALA A 515 14.05 23.27 23.75
CA ALA A 515 13.33 23.05 22.50
C ALA A 515 12.02 23.85 22.43
N ASN A 516 11.29 23.97 23.54
CA ASN A 516 10.09 24.80 23.60
C ASN A 516 10.42 26.30 23.51
N LYS A 517 11.52 26.79 24.11
CA LYS A 517 11.95 28.18 23.94
C LYS A 517 12.42 28.45 22.49
N ILE A 518 13.14 27.52 21.88
CA ILE A 518 13.53 27.56 20.47
C ILE A 518 12.29 27.65 19.58
N GLN A 519 11.32 26.74 19.74
CA GLN A 519 10.08 26.74 18.96
C GLN A 519 9.27 28.02 19.18
N ALA A 520 9.15 28.53 20.41
CA ALA A 520 8.41 29.76 20.69
C ALA A 520 9.05 31.00 20.04
N GLU A 521 10.39 31.12 20.05
CA GLU A 521 11.06 32.21 19.32
C GLU A 521 10.99 32.00 17.80
N TYR A 522 11.02 30.76 17.29
CA TYR A 522 10.76 30.48 15.89
C TYR A 522 9.34 30.88 15.46
N ASP A 523 8.33 30.57 16.27
CA ASP A 523 6.95 30.96 16.02
C ASP A 523 6.80 32.49 16.01
N ASN A 524 7.55 33.22 16.85
CA ASN A 524 7.67 34.69 16.79
C ASN A 524 8.31 35.16 15.46
N VAL A 525 9.40 34.52 15.01
CA VAL A 525 10.06 34.83 13.72
C VAL A 525 9.09 34.61 12.54
N VAL A 526 8.37 33.49 12.51
CA VAL A 526 7.39 33.18 11.46
C VAL A 526 6.22 34.15 11.48
N ALA A 527 5.72 34.51 12.67
CA ALA A 527 4.65 35.49 12.80
C ALA A 527 5.08 36.88 12.29
N LEU A 528 6.31 37.32 12.57
CA LEU A 528 6.87 38.58 12.09
C LEU A 528 7.06 38.58 10.56
N ILE A 529 7.64 37.52 9.99
CA ILE A 529 7.78 37.33 8.54
C ILE A 529 6.40 37.33 7.85
N ARG A 530 5.42 36.61 8.42
CA ARG A 530 4.06 36.58 7.89
C ARG A 530 3.37 37.95 7.96
N LEU A 531 3.58 38.72 9.02
CA LEU A 531 3.03 40.07 9.13
C LEU A 531 3.66 41.03 8.12
N ARG A 532 4.97 40.96 7.88
CA ARG A 532 5.65 41.69 6.78
C ARG A 532 4.96 41.41 5.43
N ASP A 533 4.71 40.15 5.11
CA ASP A 533 4.13 39.75 3.82
C ASP A 533 2.64 40.09 3.71
N GLU A 534 1.89 39.94 4.80
CA GLU A 534 0.48 40.36 4.87
C GLU A 534 0.28 41.87 4.82
N ILE A 535 1.22 42.67 5.37
CA ILE A 535 1.21 44.13 5.25
C ILE A 535 1.62 44.54 3.84
N SER A 536 2.66 43.92 3.27
CA SER A 536 3.10 44.17 1.89
C SER A 536 1.98 43.92 0.88
N THR A 537 1.25 42.82 1.03
CA THR A 537 0.11 42.48 0.17
C THR A 537 -1.04 43.49 0.31
N ASP A 538 -1.27 44.02 1.51
CA ASP A 538 -2.28 45.06 1.74
C ASP A 538 -1.84 46.43 1.17
N MET A 539 -0.55 46.77 1.23
CA MET A 539 0.02 47.97 0.59
C MET A 539 -0.08 47.89 -0.94
N ASP A 540 0.34 46.77 -1.54
CA ASP A 540 0.18 46.52 -2.97
C ASP A 540 -1.32 46.59 -3.39
N ARG A 541 -2.24 46.20 -2.49
CA ARG A 541 -3.70 46.34 -2.70
C ARG A 541 -4.20 47.78 -2.57
N ILE A 542 -3.63 48.62 -1.69
CA ILE A 542 -3.95 50.06 -1.63
C ILE A 542 -3.66 50.71 -2.99
N VAL A 543 -2.51 50.42 -3.60
CA VAL A 543 -2.15 50.95 -4.92
C VAL A 543 -3.20 50.58 -5.98
N VAL A 544 -3.67 49.32 -5.99
CA VAL A 544 -4.74 48.86 -6.90
C VAL A 544 -6.09 49.54 -6.62
N LEU A 545 -6.43 49.82 -5.36
CA LEU A 545 -7.68 50.50 -5.00
C LEU A 545 -7.64 52.00 -5.33
N LEU A 546 -6.49 52.66 -5.20
CA LEU A 546 -6.26 54.03 -5.65
C LEU A 546 -6.40 54.12 -7.19
N GLN A 547 -5.79 53.20 -7.93
CA GLN A 547 -5.98 53.08 -9.39
C GLN A 547 -7.45 52.78 -9.80
N ALA A 548 -8.25 52.17 -8.92
CA ALA A 548 -9.68 51.94 -9.11
C ALA A 548 -10.58 53.09 -8.57
N VAL A 549 -9.99 54.16 -8.01
CA VAL A 549 -10.67 55.30 -7.36
C VAL A 549 -11.57 54.89 -6.18
N GLN A 550 -11.26 53.77 -5.51
CA GLN A 550 -12.04 53.20 -4.40
C GLN A 550 -11.56 53.74 -3.03
N ARG A 551 -11.62 55.06 -2.88
CA ARG A 551 -11.11 55.81 -1.69
C ARG A 551 -11.63 55.26 -0.35
N ASP A 552 -12.89 54.83 -0.29
CA ASP A 552 -13.48 54.22 0.93
C ASP A 552 -12.82 52.87 1.31
N GLU A 553 -12.43 52.01 0.36
CA GLU A 553 -11.71 50.77 0.71
C GLU A 553 -10.26 51.05 1.14
N VAL A 554 -9.61 52.08 0.58
CA VAL A 554 -8.23 52.45 0.96
C VAL A 554 -8.13 52.76 2.45
N MET A 555 -9.03 53.59 2.99
CA MET A 555 -9.05 53.93 4.42
C MET A 555 -9.32 52.72 5.32
N ASN A 556 -10.15 51.78 4.88
CA ASN A 556 -10.39 50.52 5.60
C ASN A 556 -9.13 49.64 5.63
N ILE A 557 -8.35 49.56 4.54
CA ILE A 557 -7.11 48.77 4.50
C ILE A 557 -5.97 49.47 5.26
N ALA A 558 -5.88 50.80 5.23
CA ALA A 558 -4.90 51.55 6.02
C ALA A 558 -5.01 51.25 7.52
N GLU A 559 -6.24 51.20 8.08
CA GLU A 559 -6.44 50.81 9.48
C GLU A 559 -6.14 49.31 9.72
N VAL A 560 -6.38 48.41 8.75
CA VAL A 560 -5.95 46.99 8.86
C VAL A 560 -4.42 46.87 8.90
N ILE A 561 -3.70 47.57 8.02
CA ILE A 561 -2.23 47.63 8.00
C ILE A 561 -1.68 48.12 9.34
N LYS A 562 -2.21 49.24 9.85
CA LYS A 562 -1.84 49.83 11.14
C LYS A 562 -2.05 48.87 12.32
N ASN A 563 -3.14 48.11 12.34
CA ASN A 563 -3.37 47.08 13.35
C ASN A 563 -2.43 45.88 13.21
N LYS A 564 -2.14 45.41 11.99
CA LYS A 564 -1.11 44.37 11.74
C LYS A 564 0.29 44.84 12.16
N PHE A 565 0.65 46.08 11.85
CA PHE A 565 1.94 46.68 12.20
C PHE A 565 2.15 46.74 13.72
N LYS A 566 1.11 47.14 14.48
CA LYS A 566 1.18 47.13 15.93
C LYS A 566 1.52 45.74 16.50
N VAL A 567 0.91 44.67 15.98
CA VAL A 567 1.23 43.29 16.38
C VAL A 567 2.67 42.93 15.98
N MET A 568 3.17 43.42 14.84
CA MET A 568 4.56 43.22 14.41
C MET A 568 5.57 43.88 15.38
N LEU A 569 5.27 45.07 15.89
CA LEU A 569 6.07 45.73 16.95
C LEU A 569 5.97 44.99 18.30
N GLU A 570 4.81 44.47 18.68
CA GLU A 570 4.66 43.68 19.92
C GLU A 570 5.46 42.35 19.90
N LEU A 571 5.80 41.85 18.70
CA LEU A 571 6.70 40.71 18.49
C LEU A 571 8.19 41.12 18.46
N TRP A 572 8.53 42.36 18.08
CA TRP A 572 9.92 42.82 18.02
C TRP A 572 10.50 43.07 19.42
N ARG A 573 11.48 42.24 19.82
CA ARG A 573 12.09 42.27 21.16
C ARG A 573 13.61 42.49 21.07
N PRO A 574 14.09 43.74 20.87
CA PRO A 574 15.52 44.01 20.69
C PRO A 574 16.38 43.56 21.88
N ALA A 575 15.84 43.51 23.09
CA ALA A 575 16.53 42.97 24.27
C ALA A 575 16.78 41.45 24.20
N VAL A 576 15.92 40.67 23.53
CA VAL A 576 16.10 39.21 23.35
C VAL A 576 17.14 38.91 22.27
N VAL A 577 17.18 39.74 21.23
CA VAL A 577 18.23 39.72 20.20
C VAL A 577 19.60 39.98 20.83
N GLU A 578 19.69 41.03 21.65
CA GLU A 578 20.91 41.40 22.35
C GLU A 578 21.34 40.34 23.38
N GLU A 579 20.45 39.83 24.24
CA GLU A 579 20.75 38.75 25.20
C GLU A 579 21.31 37.50 24.51
N SER A 580 20.72 37.13 23.36
CA SER A 580 21.12 35.93 22.62
C SER A 580 22.50 36.09 21.98
N LEU A 581 22.81 37.25 21.41
CA LEU A 581 24.09 37.55 20.79
C LEU A 581 25.21 37.85 21.79
N ALA A 582 24.90 38.43 22.96
CA ALA A 582 25.91 38.74 23.98
C ALA A 582 26.66 37.51 24.50
N ILE A 583 26.02 36.33 24.48
CA ILE A 583 26.56 35.07 25.01
C ILE A 583 27.42 34.31 23.97
N ILE A 584 27.08 34.43 22.69
CA ILE A 584 27.82 33.75 21.60
C ILE A 584 28.87 34.64 20.95
N GLY A 585 28.74 35.97 21.10
CA GLY A 585 29.50 36.98 20.40
C GLY A 585 28.67 37.64 19.30
N TRP A 586 28.72 38.97 19.23
CA TRP A 586 28.26 39.71 18.05
C TRP A 586 29.22 39.47 16.88
N ALA A 587 28.67 39.29 15.67
CA ALA A 587 29.46 39.15 14.45
C ALA A 587 30.36 40.39 14.26
N LYS A 588 31.68 40.21 14.39
CA LYS A 588 32.63 41.30 14.17
C LYS A 588 32.86 41.50 12.69
N HIS A 589 32.56 42.70 12.19
CA HIS A 589 33.26 43.20 11.01
C HIS A 589 34.75 43.33 11.35
N SER A 590 35.61 42.67 10.57
CA SER A 590 37.06 42.47 10.73
C SER A 590 37.53 41.46 11.82
N CYS A 591 38.13 40.37 11.33
CA CYS A 591 39.15 39.53 11.97
C CYS A 591 40.05 38.96 10.83
N SER A 592 41.23 38.41 11.13
CA SER A 592 42.30 38.18 10.13
C SER A 592 42.14 36.91 9.27
N ASP A 593 42.35 37.05 7.96
CA ASP A 593 41.94 36.12 6.88
C ASP A 593 42.51 34.68 6.86
N ASP A 594 43.76 34.45 7.28
CA ASP A 594 44.58 33.37 6.69
C ASP A 594 44.21 31.92 7.03
N SER A 595 43.44 31.66 8.09
CA SER A 595 42.95 30.29 8.40
C SER A 595 41.44 30.12 8.34
N GLU A 596 40.68 31.21 8.33
CA GLU A 596 39.21 31.15 8.44
C GLU A 596 38.54 30.99 7.07
N ASN A 597 39.12 31.62 6.04
CA ASN A 597 38.68 31.51 4.63
C ASN A 597 38.55 30.07 4.14
N GLN A 598 39.46 29.16 4.53
CA GLN A 598 39.44 27.77 4.06
C GLN A 598 38.25 26.96 4.63
N THR A 599 37.80 27.28 5.85
CA THR A 599 36.66 26.59 6.49
C THR A 599 35.33 27.16 6.00
N MET A 600 35.24 28.49 5.86
CA MET A 600 34.04 29.13 5.32
C MET A 600 33.86 28.79 3.84
N SER A 601 34.94 28.76 3.04
CA SER A 601 34.97 28.19 1.69
C SER A 601 34.55 26.72 1.63
N THR A 602 34.81 25.91 2.68
CA THR A 602 34.34 24.51 2.72
C THR A 602 32.82 24.42 2.93
N LEU A 603 32.22 25.27 3.78
CA LEU A 603 30.76 25.36 3.90
C LEU A 603 30.12 25.93 2.62
N VAL A 604 30.70 26.98 2.04
CA VAL A 604 30.25 27.55 0.76
C VAL A 604 30.33 26.49 -0.34
N ARG A 605 31.44 25.75 -0.49
CA ARG A 605 31.54 24.63 -1.44
C ARG A 605 30.53 23.51 -1.19
N LEU A 606 30.16 23.23 0.06
CA LEU A 606 29.11 22.26 0.39
C LEU A 606 27.70 22.75 -0.01
N THR A 607 27.49 24.07 -0.02
CA THR A 607 26.24 24.71 -0.47
C THR A 607 26.23 24.95 -1.99
N GLU A 608 27.36 25.24 -2.62
CA GLU A 608 27.54 25.22 -4.09
C GLU A 608 27.35 23.81 -4.65
N GLN A 609 27.80 22.78 -3.92
CA GLN A 609 27.45 21.38 -4.24
C GLN A 609 25.94 21.11 -4.08
N LEU A 610 25.20 21.89 -3.30
CA LEU A 610 23.74 21.83 -3.24
C LEU A 610 23.07 22.62 -4.39
N SER A 611 23.69 23.67 -4.95
CA SER A 611 23.17 24.36 -6.15
C SER A 611 23.46 23.60 -7.45
N LEU A 612 24.62 22.95 -7.59
CA LEU A 612 24.88 21.94 -8.63
C LEU A 612 23.86 20.80 -8.61
N PHE A 613 23.22 20.58 -7.46
CA PHE A 613 22.20 19.55 -7.23
C PHE A 613 20.77 19.99 -7.59
N ASP A 614 20.54 21.28 -7.84
CA ASP A 614 19.30 21.81 -8.43
C ASP A 614 19.41 21.94 -9.99
N ALA A 615 20.59 21.66 -10.57
CA ALA A 615 20.82 21.61 -12.02
C ALA A 615 20.60 20.22 -12.63
N ASN A 616 19.94 20.17 -13.79
CA ASN A 616 19.69 18.93 -14.56
C ASN A 616 20.88 18.59 -15.49
N SER A 617 21.92 17.94 -14.97
CA SER A 617 22.95 17.30 -15.81
C SER A 617 23.66 16.13 -15.12
N ASP A 618 23.61 14.98 -15.81
CA ASP A 618 24.56 13.87 -15.83
C ASP A 618 25.02 13.17 -14.54
N CYS A 619 24.85 11.84 -14.55
CA CYS A 619 25.47 10.92 -13.63
C CYS A 619 26.74 10.34 -14.28
N ASP A 620 27.89 10.52 -13.63
CA ASP A 620 28.78 9.39 -13.36
C ASP A 620 29.81 9.71 -12.27
N THR A 621 30.32 8.66 -11.61
CA THR A 621 31.38 8.69 -10.58
C THR A 621 31.05 9.39 -9.26
N PHE A 622 30.65 8.62 -8.24
CA PHE A 622 31.20 8.72 -6.87
C PHE A 622 30.73 7.52 -6.01
N GLU A 623 31.59 6.53 -5.82
CA GLU A 623 31.31 5.41 -4.90
C GLU A 623 31.51 5.82 -3.43
N ALA A 624 30.54 5.52 -2.58
CA ALA A 624 30.64 5.71 -1.14
C ALA A 624 31.38 4.52 -0.48
N SER A 625 32.70 4.66 -0.32
CA SER A 625 33.59 3.66 0.26
C SER A 625 33.09 3.12 1.62
N SER A 626 32.68 1.84 1.65
CA SER A 626 32.18 1.17 2.85
C SER A 626 32.63 -0.30 2.90
N SER A 627 33.92 -0.51 3.16
CA SER A 627 34.56 -1.83 3.18
C SER A 627 34.12 -2.67 4.38
N SER A 628 33.26 -3.68 4.14
CA SER A 628 32.89 -4.71 5.12
C SER A 628 32.75 -6.07 4.42
N SER A 629 33.87 -6.74 4.21
CA SER A 629 33.94 -8.05 3.53
C SER A 629 33.86 -9.20 4.53
N SER A 630 32.86 -10.07 4.38
CA SER A 630 32.78 -11.36 5.08
C SER A 630 32.38 -12.46 4.09
N LYS A 631 33.34 -13.33 3.74
CA LYS A 631 33.04 -14.73 3.35
C LYS A 631 32.76 -15.47 4.67
N GLU A 632 31.88 -16.46 4.78
CA GLU A 632 31.66 -17.71 4.04
C GLU A 632 30.24 -18.25 4.36
N THR A 633 29.63 -19.27 3.74
CA THR A 633 29.88 -20.09 2.53
C THR A 633 28.51 -20.53 1.98
N SER A 634 28.40 -20.94 0.71
CA SER A 634 27.19 -21.59 0.17
C SER A 634 27.52 -22.45 -1.05
N PRO A 635 26.86 -23.61 -1.25
CA PRO A 635 27.18 -24.55 -2.34
C PRO A 635 26.59 -24.13 -3.69
N THR A 636 27.28 -24.50 -4.76
CA THR A 636 26.96 -24.21 -6.17
C THR A 636 25.95 -25.18 -6.77
N VAL A 637 25.01 -24.66 -7.58
CA VAL A 637 24.39 -25.35 -8.72
C VAL A 637 24.17 -24.32 -9.83
N ASP A 638 24.67 -24.58 -11.04
CA ASP A 638 24.60 -23.64 -12.17
C ASP A 638 23.26 -23.65 -12.89
N PHE A 639 22.87 -22.50 -13.44
CA PHE A 639 21.89 -22.42 -14.54
C PHE A 639 22.34 -21.37 -15.58
N ALA A 640 22.32 -21.77 -16.85
CA ALA A 640 22.83 -20.95 -17.95
C ALA A 640 21.86 -19.83 -18.38
N ALA A 641 22.42 -18.68 -18.73
CA ALA A 641 21.68 -17.58 -19.36
C ALA A 641 21.74 -17.69 -20.90
N PHE A 642 20.60 -17.51 -21.56
CA PHE A 642 20.50 -17.21 -22.99
C PHE A 642 19.87 -15.82 -23.19
N PRO A 643 20.17 -15.12 -24.30
CA PRO A 643 20.37 -13.67 -24.26
C PRO A 643 19.11 -12.82 -24.44
N SER A 644 19.09 -11.67 -23.78
CA SER A 644 18.32 -10.50 -24.21
C SER A 644 18.94 -9.89 -25.47
N SER A 645 18.11 -9.53 -26.45
CA SER A 645 18.56 -8.94 -27.71
C SER A 645 19.10 -7.51 -27.54
N SER A 646 20.26 -7.25 -28.14
CA SER A 646 20.91 -5.94 -28.16
C SER A 646 20.12 -4.88 -28.95
N TYR A 647 20.04 -3.67 -28.42
CA TYR A 647 19.94 -2.46 -29.25
C TYR A 647 21.32 -2.13 -29.81
N ILE A 648 21.40 -1.77 -31.09
CA ILE A 648 22.64 -1.38 -31.76
C ILE A 648 22.78 0.14 -31.68
N CYS A 649 23.88 0.61 -31.10
CA CYS A 649 24.44 1.92 -31.41
C CYS A 649 25.96 1.76 -31.55
N SER A 650 26.53 2.32 -32.61
CA SER A 650 27.94 2.11 -32.97
C SER A 650 28.75 3.36 -32.64
N ASN A 651 29.91 3.19 -31.99
CA ASN A 651 31.17 3.82 -32.44
C ASN A 651 32.39 3.31 -31.66
N ASN A 652 33.57 3.51 -32.25
CA ASN A 652 34.85 2.97 -31.81
C ASN A 652 35.40 3.65 -30.55
N CYS A 653 36.07 2.88 -29.68
CA CYS A 653 37.45 3.21 -29.31
C CYS A 653 38.26 1.98 -28.88
N GLN A 654 39.57 2.17 -28.67
CA GLN A 654 40.59 1.12 -28.79
C GLN A 654 41.01 0.45 -27.47
N LYS A 655 41.68 -0.71 -27.62
CA LYS A 655 42.36 -1.55 -26.62
C LYS A 655 43.25 -0.78 -25.62
N LEU A 656 43.46 -1.39 -24.44
CA LEU A 656 44.81 -1.77 -23.98
C LEU A 656 44.77 -2.81 -22.85
N ASP A 657 45.76 -3.70 -22.81
CA ASP A 657 45.89 -4.83 -21.87
C ASP A 657 46.75 -4.47 -20.64
N LYS A 658 46.61 -5.22 -19.52
CA LYS A 658 47.75 -5.94 -18.86
C LYS A 658 47.43 -6.74 -17.59
N ASP A 659 47.81 -8.02 -17.63
CA ASP A 659 48.64 -8.79 -16.70
C ASP A 659 48.67 -8.52 -15.17
N LEU A 660 48.19 -9.53 -14.44
CA LEU A 660 48.92 -10.30 -13.40
C LEU A 660 50.30 -9.78 -12.92
N ASN A 661 50.46 -9.66 -11.60
CA ASN A 661 51.22 -10.68 -10.85
C ASN A 661 51.10 -10.62 -9.32
N ASN A 662 51.44 -11.73 -8.66
CA ASN A 662 51.65 -11.82 -7.21
C ASN A 662 53.01 -11.24 -6.81
N HIS A 663 53.14 -10.74 -5.58
CA HIS A 663 54.15 -11.25 -4.64
C HIS A 663 53.71 -10.96 -3.19
N GLY A 664 53.77 -11.99 -2.33
CA GLY A 664 53.63 -11.83 -0.89
C GLY A 664 54.99 -11.72 -0.21
N SER A 665 55.02 -11.16 0.99
CA SER A 665 56.14 -11.25 1.93
C SER A 665 55.58 -11.17 3.35
N GLU A 666 55.88 -12.18 4.16
CA GLU A 666 55.55 -12.19 5.59
C GLU A 666 56.47 -11.23 6.34
N LEU A 667 56.00 -10.73 7.48
CA LEU A 667 56.81 -10.67 8.70
C LEU A 667 55.89 -10.59 9.93
N GLN A 668 56.34 -11.20 11.02
CA GLN A 668 55.56 -11.47 12.23
C GLN A 668 55.69 -10.33 13.25
N PHE A 669 54.77 -10.23 14.21
CA PHE A 669 55.14 -9.98 15.62
C PHE A 669 54.06 -10.48 16.60
N TYR A 670 54.40 -11.55 17.33
CA TYR A 670 53.94 -11.98 18.66
C TYR A 670 52.49 -11.71 19.15
N ASN A 671 51.71 -12.78 19.28
CA ASN A 671 50.77 -12.97 20.39
C ASN A 671 51.50 -13.68 21.53
N ASP A 672 51.11 -13.44 22.80
CA ASP A 672 51.36 -14.42 23.87
C ASP A 672 50.41 -14.27 25.08
N TYR A 673 50.40 -15.27 25.96
CA TYR A 673 49.68 -15.40 27.24
C TYR A 673 48.16 -15.64 27.25
N PHE A 674 47.79 -16.92 27.18
CA PHE A 674 46.77 -17.52 28.04
C PHE A 674 47.44 -18.16 29.27
N ASN A 675 46.87 -18.05 30.48
CA ASN A 675 46.76 -19.15 31.46
C ASN A 675 46.18 -18.73 32.83
N SER A 676 45.03 -19.30 33.19
CA SER A 676 44.81 -19.93 34.50
C SER A 676 43.50 -20.76 34.48
N GLU A 677 43.55 -22.00 34.99
CA GLU A 677 42.35 -22.81 35.27
C GLU A 677 41.78 -22.49 36.65
N GLU A 678 40.51 -22.85 36.91
CA GLU A 678 40.22 -23.72 38.06
C GLU A 678 38.92 -24.54 37.90
N ARG A 679 38.75 -25.57 38.75
CA ARG A 679 37.66 -26.58 38.70
C ARG A 679 37.08 -26.71 40.12
N ASN A 680 35.79 -27.00 40.37
CA ASN A 680 35.18 -28.32 40.18
C ASN A 680 33.68 -28.36 40.57
N ARG A 681 32.94 -29.27 39.90
CA ARG A 681 31.87 -30.18 40.42
C ARG A 681 30.96 -29.75 41.60
N LEU A 682 29.64 -29.90 41.40
CA LEU A 682 28.91 -31.08 41.92
C LEU A 682 27.52 -31.26 41.24
N ASN A 683 26.88 -32.40 41.48
CA ASN A 683 25.66 -32.84 40.79
C ASN A 683 24.39 -32.56 41.62
N HIS A 684 23.23 -32.52 40.96
CA HIS A 684 22.19 -33.54 41.17
C HIS A 684 21.15 -33.56 40.03
N SER A 685 20.72 -34.76 39.65
CA SER A 685 19.70 -35.02 38.63
C SER A 685 18.44 -35.62 39.27
N PHE A 686 17.25 -35.46 38.65
CA PHE A 686 16.33 -36.61 38.51
C PHE A 686 15.36 -36.53 37.32
N ARG A 687 14.99 -37.74 36.88
CA ARG A 687 14.02 -38.20 35.86
C ARG A 687 12.58 -38.22 36.46
N SER A 688 11.41 -38.43 35.79
CA SER A 688 11.04 -38.73 34.39
C SER A 688 9.51 -38.96 34.19
N VAL A 689 8.96 -38.71 32.98
CA VAL A 689 7.84 -39.44 32.27
C VAL A 689 6.33 -39.27 32.65
N ARG A 690 5.57 -38.76 31.63
CA ARG A 690 4.25 -39.18 31.06
C ARG A 690 2.95 -39.39 31.91
N SER A 691 1.96 -38.48 31.71
CA SER A 691 0.61 -38.65 31.04
C SER A 691 -0.33 -39.86 31.33
N PRO A 692 -1.64 -39.82 30.91
CA PRO A 692 -2.67 -38.75 30.93
C PRO A 692 -4.11 -39.23 31.30
N THR A 693 -5.07 -38.33 31.59
CA THR A 693 -6.52 -38.69 31.62
C THR A 693 -7.51 -37.54 31.32
N ARG A 694 -8.73 -37.93 30.92
CA ARG A 694 -9.98 -37.18 30.63
C ARG A 694 -11.14 -38.20 30.77
N PRO A 695 -12.45 -37.87 30.71
CA PRO A 695 -13.16 -36.58 30.76
C PRO A 695 -14.36 -36.63 31.77
N LYS A 696 -15.43 -35.84 31.50
CA LYS A 696 -16.82 -35.81 32.09
C LYS A 696 -17.08 -34.68 33.11
N LEU A 697 -18.32 -34.19 33.29
CA LEU A 697 -19.47 -33.96 32.38
C LEU A 697 -20.53 -33.15 33.17
N ASN A 698 -21.24 -32.20 32.54
CA ASN A 698 -22.49 -31.58 33.06
C ASN A 698 -22.37 -30.83 34.42
N ASP A 699 -23.35 -30.06 34.91
CA ASP A 699 -24.70 -29.74 34.41
C ASP A 699 -25.05 -28.24 34.52
N THR A 700 -26.13 -27.81 33.87
CA THR A 700 -26.73 -26.48 34.03
C THR A 700 -27.51 -26.33 35.34
N HIS A 701 -27.60 -25.12 35.91
CA HIS A 701 -28.86 -24.62 36.47
C HIS A 701 -28.90 -23.08 36.57
N SER A 702 -30.06 -22.51 36.23
CA SER A 702 -30.36 -21.08 36.29
C SER A 702 -31.30 -20.75 37.45
N PHE A 703 -31.07 -19.65 38.17
CA PHE A 703 -32.12 -18.99 38.95
C PHE A 703 -31.97 -17.46 38.90
N SER A 704 -33.09 -16.79 38.64
CA SER A 704 -33.27 -15.34 38.75
C SER A 704 -34.13 -15.02 39.97
N PHE A 705 -33.93 -13.88 40.64
CA PHE A 705 -35.02 -13.23 41.37
C PHE A 705 -34.86 -11.70 41.46
N ASP A 706 -35.87 -11.01 40.94
CA ASP A 706 -36.33 -9.67 41.32
C ASP A 706 -36.80 -9.64 42.81
N SER A 707 -36.98 -8.53 43.52
CA SER A 707 -36.58 -7.12 43.33
C SER A 707 -36.89 -6.31 44.62
N LYS A 708 -36.54 -5.01 44.62
CA LYS A 708 -37.12 -3.92 45.44
C LYS A 708 -36.91 -3.92 46.97
N ARG A 709 -36.20 -2.88 47.44
CA ARG A 709 -36.70 -2.03 48.55
C ARG A 709 -36.28 -0.57 48.44
N THR A 710 -37.22 0.31 48.77
CA THR A 710 -37.11 1.78 48.98
C THR A 710 -36.59 2.10 50.39
N ARG A 711 -36.06 3.29 50.76
CA ARG A 711 -35.84 4.67 50.20
C ARG A 711 -34.75 5.31 51.13
N HIS A 712 -34.14 6.49 50.99
CA HIS A 712 -34.12 7.65 50.06
C HIS A 712 -32.79 8.42 50.33
N GLY A 713 -32.38 9.40 49.49
CA GLY A 713 -31.40 10.43 49.89
C GLY A 713 -30.38 10.83 48.81
N SER A 714 -30.22 12.14 48.59
CA SER A 714 -29.22 12.73 47.68
C SER A 714 -28.02 13.25 48.48
N LEU A 715 -26.80 13.07 47.99
CA LEU A 715 -25.88 14.19 47.71
C LEU A 715 -24.64 13.72 46.91
N ARG A 716 -23.86 14.69 46.42
CA ARG A 716 -22.73 14.49 45.48
C ARG A 716 -21.48 13.94 46.19
N HIS A 717 -20.71 13.13 45.48
CA HIS A 717 -19.27 13.01 45.70
C HIS A 717 -18.53 12.97 44.35
N ASP A 718 -17.70 13.99 44.12
CA ASP A 718 -16.90 14.12 42.90
C ASP A 718 -15.67 13.20 42.96
N PHE A 719 -15.65 12.13 42.16
CA PHE A 719 -14.42 11.36 41.93
C PHE A 719 -13.56 12.06 40.88
N LYS A 720 -12.62 12.90 41.33
CA LYS A 720 -11.59 13.47 40.46
C LYS A 720 -10.62 12.36 39.98
N SER A 721 -10.36 12.37 38.68
CA SER A 721 -9.27 11.62 38.05
C SER A 721 -7.89 12.03 38.61
N THR A 722 -7.00 11.05 38.79
CA THR A 722 -5.58 11.09 38.39
C THR A 722 -5.03 9.65 38.32
N ALA A 723 -3.91 9.43 37.62
CA ALA A 723 -3.19 8.16 37.48
C ALA A 723 -3.77 7.07 36.54
N SER A 724 -4.13 7.45 35.30
CA SER A 724 -4.16 6.54 34.15
C SER A 724 -2.78 6.47 33.47
N LEU A 725 -2.36 5.30 32.96
CA LEU A 725 -1.13 5.21 32.14
C LEU A 725 -1.26 6.03 30.84
N GLU A 726 -0.14 6.59 30.40
CA GLU A 726 0.01 7.66 29.40
C GLU A 726 -0.86 7.51 28.12
N GLN A 727 -1.57 8.59 27.78
CA GLN A 727 -2.27 8.76 26.50
C GLN A 727 -1.26 9.11 25.40
N VAL A 728 -1.07 8.23 24.41
CA VAL A 728 -0.07 8.42 23.34
C VAL A 728 -0.72 8.97 22.06
N SER A 729 -0.98 10.28 22.09
CA SER A 729 -1.09 11.14 20.91
C SER A 729 0.00 12.21 21.03
N TYR A 730 0.75 12.52 19.98
CA TYR A 730 1.84 13.51 20.09
C TYR A 730 1.32 14.87 20.58
N ARG A 731 0.14 15.28 20.09
CA ARG A 731 -0.54 16.48 20.58
C ARG A 731 -0.86 16.38 22.08
N CYS A 732 -1.37 15.26 22.55
CA CYS A 732 -1.66 15.04 23.97
C CYS A 732 -0.38 14.97 24.83
N LEU A 733 0.73 14.43 24.30
CA LEU A 733 2.05 14.44 24.96
C LEU A 733 2.65 15.84 25.10
N MET A 734 2.26 16.80 24.26
CA MET A 734 2.64 18.22 24.40
C MET A 734 1.63 19.00 25.26
N GLU A 735 0.32 18.81 25.04
CA GLU A 735 -0.74 19.54 25.76
C GLU A 735 -0.88 19.11 27.23
N SER A 736 -0.62 17.85 27.59
CA SER A 736 -0.59 17.40 28.99
C SER A 736 0.53 18.03 29.81
N LEU A 737 1.51 18.67 29.17
CA LEU A 737 2.58 19.44 29.81
C LEU A 737 2.25 20.96 29.95
N SER A 738 1.11 21.40 29.41
CA SER A 738 0.58 22.77 29.61
C SER A 738 -0.38 22.89 30.81
N GLY A 739 -0.89 21.77 31.31
CA GLY A 739 -1.95 21.70 32.30
C GLY A 739 -1.48 21.60 33.77
N ILE A 740 -0.84 22.64 34.31
CA ILE A 740 -0.63 22.78 35.76
C ILE A 740 -1.64 23.78 36.34
N ASP A 741 -2.31 23.37 37.42
CA ASP A 741 -3.47 24.06 38.01
C ASP A 741 -3.13 25.48 38.54
N LYS A 742 -4.03 26.45 38.28
CA LYS A 742 -3.95 27.82 38.84
C LYS A 742 -4.23 27.83 40.35
N LYS A 743 -3.29 27.39 41.22
CA LYS A 743 -3.42 27.58 42.68
C LYS A 743 -2.16 27.45 43.55
N LYS A 744 -1.25 28.44 43.47
CA LYS A 744 -0.74 29.21 44.64
C LYS A 744 0.27 30.29 44.21
N HIS A 745 0.14 31.48 44.79
CA HIS A 745 1.26 32.43 44.88
C HIS A 745 2.18 31.99 46.02
N THR A 746 3.45 31.75 45.72
CA THR A 746 4.57 31.74 46.67
C THR A 746 5.81 32.12 45.88
N ASP A 747 6.42 33.26 46.19
CA ASP A 747 7.52 33.82 45.39
C ASP A 747 8.79 32.98 45.59
N LEU A 748 9.26 32.37 44.49
CA LEU A 748 10.56 31.70 44.41
C LEU A 748 11.41 32.46 43.40
N LYS A 749 12.56 32.98 43.86
CA LYS A 749 13.46 33.81 43.06
C LYS A 749 14.11 33.00 41.94
N ASP A 750 14.15 33.56 40.74
CA ASP A 750 15.01 33.09 39.66
C ASP A 750 16.48 33.22 40.05
N SER A 751 17.13 32.09 40.36
CA SER A 751 18.57 32.03 40.59
C SER A 751 19.13 30.63 40.30
N SER A 752 19.19 30.26 39.02
CA SER A 752 19.96 29.12 38.50
C SER A 752 20.86 29.56 37.34
N SER A 753 21.91 30.31 37.68
CA SER A 753 22.90 30.79 36.72
C SER A 753 23.71 29.63 36.11
N LEU A 754 23.52 29.42 34.81
CA LEU A 754 24.46 28.67 33.97
C LEU A 754 25.82 29.41 33.90
N PRO A 755 26.93 28.70 33.64
CA PRO A 755 28.28 29.25 33.83
C PRO A 755 28.56 30.46 32.92
N SER A 756 28.88 31.59 33.55
CA SER A 756 29.23 32.85 32.90
C SER A 756 30.58 32.76 32.18
N ILE A 757 30.56 32.82 30.85
CA ILE A 757 31.74 33.03 30.00
C ILE A 757 31.43 34.19 29.05
N GLY A 758 32.29 35.21 29.02
CA GLY A 758 32.18 36.35 28.10
C GLY A 758 31.16 37.42 28.52
N GLN A 759 31.43 38.15 29.61
CA GLN A 759 30.75 39.44 29.81
C GLN A 759 31.31 40.48 28.85
N ILE A 760 30.51 40.86 27.85
CA ILE A 760 30.63 42.14 27.15
C ILE A 760 30.44 43.27 28.18
N ASP A 761 31.15 44.39 28.04
CA ASP A 761 31.00 45.52 28.96
C ASP A 761 29.60 46.17 28.86
N SER A 762 29.19 46.83 29.95
CA SER A 762 27.84 47.42 30.05
C SER A 762 27.60 48.48 28.98
N THR A 763 28.65 49.20 28.57
CA THR A 763 28.58 50.30 27.60
C THR A 763 28.35 49.79 26.19
N THR A 764 29.06 48.73 25.76
CA THR A 764 28.82 48.06 24.48
C THR A 764 27.44 47.41 24.45
N ARG A 765 26.99 46.85 25.58
CA ARG A 765 25.64 46.29 25.73
C ARG A 765 24.54 47.36 25.53
N GLU A 766 24.71 48.53 26.13
CA GLU A 766 23.79 49.67 25.95
C GLU A 766 23.80 50.21 24.51
N ASN A 767 24.97 50.35 23.89
CA ASN A 767 25.12 50.76 22.48
C ASN A 767 24.42 49.78 21.52
N ASN A 768 24.63 48.47 21.72
CA ASN A 768 23.99 47.42 20.92
C ASN A 768 22.45 47.44 21.06
N LEU A 769 21.94 47.66 22.27
CA LEU A 769 20.50 47.78 22.51
C LEU A 769 19.91 49.08 21.93
N ALA A 770 20.68 50.17 21.89
CA ALA A 770 20.28 51.41 21.22
C ALA A 770 20.18 51.23 19.70
N PHE A 771 21.17 50.59 19.08
CA PHE A 771 21.14 50.24 17.65
C PHE A 771 19.92 49.39 17.28
N LEU A 772 19.64 48.32 18.04
CA LEU A 772 18.47 47.45 17.79
C LEU A 772 17.12 48.15 18.03
N LYS A 773 17.08 49.21 18.85
CA LYS A 773 15.90 50.07 18.97
C LYS A 773 15.73 50.99 17.75
N GLY A 774 16.84 51.51 17.20
CA GLY A 774 16.86 52.30 15.96
C GLY A 774 16.14 51.59 14.82
N ILE A 775 16.49 50.31 14.56
CA ILE A 775 15.85 49.49 13.51
C ILE A 775 14.32 49.42 13.68
N GLY A 776 13.82 49.38 14.92
CA GLY A 776 12.37 49.42 15.17
C GLY A 776 11.73 50.75 14.77
N ALA A 777 12.40 51.86 15.10
CA ALA A 777 11.96 53.21 14.74
C ALA A 777 12.06 53.49 13.24
N ASP A 778 13.03 52.92 12.52
CA ASP A 778 13.18 53.05 11.06
C ASP A 778 11.99 52.41 10.31
N VAL A 779 11.51 51.25 10.80
CA VAL A 779 10.30 50.60 10.25
C VAL A 779 9.03 51.35 10.65
N GLU A 780 8.97 51.91 11.86
CA GLU A 780 7.87 52.76 12.31
C GLU A 780 7.76 54.05 11.48
N ALA A 781 8.87 54.69 11.15
CA ALA A 781 8.92 55.88 10.29
C ALA A 781 8.47 55.58 8.85
N THR A 782 8.97 54.50 8.24
CA THR A 782 8.60 54.12 6.85
C THR A 782 7.13 53.75 6.71
N ILE A 783 6.56 52.97 7.64
CA ILE A 783 5.12 52.65 7.56
C ILE A 783 4.21 53.84 7.88
N HIS A 784 4.65 54.76 8.76
CA HIS A 784 3.93 56.02 8.97
C HIS A 784 3.87 56.86 7.69
N LEU A 785 4.98 56.97 6.95
CA LEU A 785 5.03 57.68 5.67
C LEU A 785 4.09 57.06 4.62
N VAL A 786 4.08 55.72 4.50
CA VAL A 786 3.14 55.01 3.59
C VAL A 786 1.69 55.26 3.97
N LEU A 787 1.35 55.21 5.27
CA LEU A 787 -0.02 55.43 5.75
C LEU A 787 -0.48 56.89 5.62
N GLU A 788 0.42 57.86 5.87
CA GLU A 788 0.15 59.29 5.70
C GLU A 788 -0.07 59.64 4.22
N THR A 789 0.80 59.16 3.33
CA THR A 789 0.66 59.33 1.87
C THR A 789 -0.62 58.67 1.35
N SER A 790 -0.91 57.43 1.79
CA SER A 790 -2.16 56.72 1.43
C SER A 790 -3.41 57.48 1.89
N THR A 791 -3.36 58.11 3.07
CA THR A 791 -4.48 58.90 3.61
C THR A 791 -4.66 60.19 2.82
N MET A 792 -3.60 60.93 2.52
CA MET A 792 -3.67 62.14 1.67
C MET A 792 -4.26 61.85 0.29
N LEU A 793 -3.88 60.76 -0.37
CA LEU A 793 -4.41 60.40 -1.70
C LEU A 793 -5.87 59.88 -1.64
N ALA A 794 -6.31 59.38 -0.49
CA ALA A 794 -7.70 58.96 -0.25
C ALA A 794 -8.62 60.14 0.11
N GLU A 795 -8.14 61.12 0.88
CA GLU A 795 -8.91 62.32 1.29
C GLU A 795 -8.81 63.47 0.28
N GLY A 796 -7.81 63.45 -0.61
CA GLY A 796 -7.58 64.46 -1.64
C GLY A 796 -8.71 64.56 -2.68
N SER A 797 -9.06 65.79 -3.04
CA SER A 797 -10.09 66.12 -4.04
C SER A 797 -9.60 66.09 -5.49
N GLU A 798 -8.29 66.01 -5.71
CA GLU A 798 -7.67 66.02 -7.04
C GLU A 798 -7.62 64.61 -7.65
N ASP A 799 -7.30 64.52 -8.94
CA ASP A 799 -7.09 63.24 -9.62
C ASP A 799 -5.70 62.70 -9.29
N ILE A 800 -5.61 61.43 -8.86
CA ILE A 800 -4.36 60.78 -8.46
C ILE A 800 -3.46 60.60 -9.69
N THR A 801 -2.22 61.08 -9.63
CA THR A 801 -1.27 60.97 -10.74
C THR A 801 -0.49 59.64 -10.70
N GLU A 802 0.13 59.24 -11.82
CA GLU A 802 1.01 58.07 -11.80
C GLU A 802 2.29 58.35 -10.99
N ASP A 803 2.74 59.61 -10.91
CA ASP A 803 3.86 60.05 -10.07
C ASP A 803 3.56 59.82 -8.57
N ASP A 804 2.32 60.08 -8.12
CA ASP A 804 1.85 59.77 -6.75
C ASP A 804 1.88 58.26 -6.47
N LEU A 805 1.46 57.46 -7.45
CA LEU A 805 1.44 56.00 -7.35
C LEU A 805 2.86 55.40 -7.37
N GLU A 806 3.77 55.95 -8.17
CA GLU A 806 5.18 55.55 -8.19
C GLU A 806 5.90 55.98 -6.90
N CYS A 807 5.57 57.14 -6.33
CA CYS A 807 6.01 57.54 -4.99
C CYS A 807 5.54 56.54 -3.93
N LEU A 808 4.26 56.18 -3.91
CA LEU A 808 3.71 55.22 -2.94
C LEU A 808 4.29 53.80 -3.11
N ARG A 809 4.59 53.38 -4.35
CA ARG A 809 5.35 52.14 -4.63
C ARG A 809 6.76 52.21 -4.05
N SER A 810 7.49 53.32 -4.22
CA SER A 810 8.83 53.50 -3.65
C SER A 810 8.81 53.39 -2.12
N GLN A 811 7.91 54.11 -1.45
CA GLN A 811 7.75 54.03 0.01
C GLN A 811 7.38 52.62 0.49
N THR A 812 6.62 51.88 -0.31
CA THR A 812 6.25 50.48 -0.03
C THR A 812 7.47 49.55 -0.12
N GLU A 813 8.39 49.77 -1.07
CA GLU A 813 9.66 49.03 -1.13
C GLU A 813 10.64 49.44 -0.01
N ASP A 814 10.68 50.73 0.38
CA ASP A 814 11.45 51.17 1.55
C ASP A 814 10.96 50.50 2.86
N PHE A 815 9.65 50.35 3.04
CA PHE A 815 9.08 49.53 4.12
C PHE A 815 9.49 48.06 4.01
N LYS A 816 9.40 47.43 2.82
CA LYS A 816 9.80 46.03 2.63
C LYS A 816 11.27 45.80 3.01
N LEU A 817 12.16 46.73 2.65
CA LEU A 817 13.61 46.68 2.97
C LEU A 817 13.90 46.87 4.46
N THR A 818 13.24 47.83 5.13
CA THR A 818 13.45 48.06 6.57
C THR A 818 12.83 46.94 7.41
N ALA A 819 11.62 46.47 7.07
CA ALA A 819 10.97 45.34 7.75
C ALA A 819 11.74 44.02 7.60
N GLU A 820 12.44 43.79 6.48
CA GLU A 820 13.34 42.65 6.31
C GLU A 820 14.52 42.68 7.30
N SER A 821 14.94 43.87 7.75
CA SER A 821 15.98 43.99 8.80
C SER A 821 15.48 43.49 10.17
N LEU A 822 14.22 43.74 10.53
CA LEU A 822 13.61 43.13 11.73
C LEU A 822 13.59 41.59 11.62
N ALA A 823 13.11 41.08 10.47
CA ALA A 823 13.06 39.63 10.21
C ALA A 823 14.46 38.98 10.20
N ARG A 824 15.49 39.68 9.71
CA ARG A 824 16.90 39.25 9.74
C ARG A 824 17.42 39.15 11.17
N TRP A 825 17.32 40.21 11.97
CA TRP A 825 17.83 40.18 13.35
C TRP A 825 17.08 39.20 14.25
N SER A 826 15.78 38.99 14.00
CA SER A 826 14.99 37.98 14.69
C SER A 826 15.42 36.54 14.33
N ARG A 827 15.72 36.25 13.05
CA ARG A 827 16.35 34.99 12.62
C ARG A 827 17.72 34.78 13.26
N VAL A 828 18.56 35.81 13.29
CA VAL A 828 19.89 35.78 13.94
C VAL A 828 19.76 35.45 15.44
N ALA A 829 18.79 36.04 16.14
CA ALA A 829 18.52 35.75 17.55
C ALA A 829 18.03 34.31 17.77
N HIS A 830 17.12 33.82 16.92
CA HIS A 830 16.67 32.42 16.95
C HIS A 830 17.82 31.45 16.70
N ALA A 831 18.67 31.71 15.70
CA ALA A 831 19.86 30.91 15.41
C ALA A 831 20.87 30.95 16.57
N ALA A 832 21.10 32.10 17.19
CA ALA A 832 21.91 32.24 18.39
C ALA A 832 21.35 31.45 19.59
N LEU A 833 20.03 31.44 19.76
CA LEU A 833 19.35 30.61 20.75
C LEU A 833 19.53 29.10 20.47
N ARG A 834 19.40 28.66 19.21
CA ARG A 834 19.68 27.28 18.81
C ARG A 834 21.14 26.90 19.06
N LEU A 835 22.08 27.76 18.69
CA LEU A 835 23.51 27.60 19.00
C LEU A 835 23.76 27.52 20.51
N ARG A 836 23.08 28.32 21.33
CA ARG A 836 23.17 28.25 22.80
C ARG A 836 22.63 26.91 23.32
N CYS A 837 21.46 26.47 22.85
CA CYS A 837 20.63 25.47 23.53
C CYS A 837 20.66 24.05 22.93
N GLU A 838 20.74 23.86 21.62
CA GLU A 838 20.78 22.51 21.02
C GLU A 838 22.16 21.85 21.21
N SER A 839 22.24 20.53 21.35
CA SER A 839 23.53 19.81 21.29
C SER A 839 23.70 19.07 19.96
N PRO A 840 24.89 19.03 19.32
CA PRO A 840 25.09 18.30 18.07
C PRO A 840 24.89 16.78 18.15
N THR A 841 24.78 16.20 19.35
CA THR A 841 24.30 14.83 19.57
C THR A 841 22.77 14.76 19.48
N TRP A 842 22.07 15.60 20.27
CA TRP A 842 20.61 15.67 20.25
C TRP A 842 20.06 16.05 18.87
N ALA A 843 20.69 17.00 18.17
CA ALA A 843 20.28 17.42 16.83
C ALA A 843 20.32 16.26 15.81
N ARG A 844 21.31 15.36 15.89
CA ARG A 844 21.41 14.17 15.02
C ARG A 844 20.40 13.08 15.40
N GLU A 845 20.12 12.90 16.69
CA GLU A 845 19.08 11.98 17.17
C GLU A 845 17.67 12.48 16.79
N HIS A 846 17.44 13.79 16.93
CA HIS A 846 16.22 14.47 16.52
C HIS A 846 16.04 14.42 14.99
N ALA A 847 17.10 14.66 14.21
CA ALA A 847 17.08 14.49 12.76
C ALA A 847 16.68 13.06 12.35
N ALA A 848 17.24 12.03 12.99
CA ALA A 848 16.88 10.63 12.69
C ALA A 848 15.41 10.28 13.07
N LEU A 849 14.88 10.87 14.14
CA LEU A 849 13.45 10.80 14.51
C LEU A 849 12.58 11.52 13.47
N GLN A 850 12.97 12.74 13.08
CA GLN A 850 12.24 13.59 12.14
C GLN A 850 12.19 12.98 10.75
N THR A 851 13.32 12.52 10.18
CA THR A 851 13.37 11.77 8.92
C THR A 851 12.40 10.59 8.92
N ARG A 852 12.33 9.84 10.04
CA ARG A 852 11.39 8.73 10.18
C ARG A 852 9.94 9.22 10.18
N ARG A 853 9.63 10.29 10.91
CA ARG A 853 8.27 10.86 10.99
C ARG A 853 7.82 11.40 9.63
N ASP A 854 8.64 12.22 8.99
CA ASP A 854 8.48 12.75 7.63
C ASP A 854 8.19 11.63 6.62
N THR A 855 8.98 10.54 6.66
CA THR A 855 8.80 9.36 5.81
C THR A 855 7.43 8.71 6.01
N CYS A 856 7.04 8.41 7.26
CA CYS A 856 5.77 7.75 7.57
C CYS A 856 4.57 8.66 7.26
N PHE A 857 4.69 9.95 7.55
CA PHE A 857 3.66 10.95 7.29
C PHE A 857 3.44 11.17 5.79
N SER A 858 4.51 11.27 4.99
CA SER A 858 4.42 11.32 3.52
C SER A 858 3.62 10.15 2.95
N GLN A 859 3.92 8.92 3.40
CA GLN A 859 3.19 7.72 3.01
C GLN A 859 1.70 7.79 3.40
N ALA A 860 1.40 8.29 4.61
CA ALA A 860 0.05 8.41 5.15
C ALA A 860 -0.78 9.48 4.43
N LEU A 861 -0.24 10.68 4.24
CA LEU A 861 -0.91 11.81 3.58
C LEU A 861 -1.18 11.54 2.10
N THR A 862 -0.24 10.90 1.40
CA THR A 862 -0.41 10.40 0.03
C THR A 862 -1.56 9.40 -0.06
N THR A 863 -1.65 8.48 0.91
CA THR A 863 -2.70 7.46 0.97
C THR A 863 -4.08 8.08 1.28
N LEU A 864 -4.15 9.00 2.24
CA LEU A 864 -5.36 9.76 2.59
C LEU A 864 -5.89 10.56 1.39
N THR A 865 -5.01 11.24 0.67
CA THR A 865 -5.41 12.10 -0.47
C THR A 865 -5.97 11.28 -1.63
N ALA A 866 -5.43 10.09 -1.90
CA ALA A 866 -6.03 9.15 -2.85
C ALA A 866 -7.45 8.70 -2.44
N GLY A 867 -7.69 8.51 -1.14
CA GLY A 867 -9.01 8.17 -0.60
C GLY A 867 -10.02 9.33 -0.68
N LEU A 868 -9.59 10.55 -0.35
CA LEU A 868 -10.40 11.76 -0.48
C LEU A 868 -10.83 11.98 -1.95
N LEU A 869 -9.92 11.86 -2.92
CA LEU A 869 -10.27 11.93 -4.34
C LEU A 869 -11.35 10.91 -4.74
N CYS A 870 -11.29 9.69 -4.22
CA CYS A 870 -12.32 8.67 -4.47
C CYS A 870 -13.66 9.05 -3.80
N TRP A 871 -13.63 9.55 -2.57
CA TRP A 871 -14.81 10.00 -1.82
C TRP A 871 -15.54 11.13 -2.55
N PHE A 872 -14.82 12.16 -3.02
CA PHE A 872 -15.40 13.24 -3.83
C PHE A 872 -15.95 12.78 -5.20
N CYS A 873 -15.51 11.63 -5.71
CA CYS A 873 -16.06 11.03 -6.94
C CYS A 873 -17.28 10.11 -6.70
N SER A 874 -17.34 9.42 -5.56
CA SER A 874 -18.32 8.36 -5.28
C SER A 874 -19.52 8.82 -4.45
N MET A 875 -19.36 9.84 -3.62
CA MET A 875 -20.37 10.26 -2.67
C MET A 875 -21.39 11.24 -3.28
N PRO A 876 -22.70 11.12 -2.97
CA PRO A 876 -23.68 12.13 -3.31
C PRO A 876 -23.27 13.52 -2.80
N SER A 877 -23.29 14.52 -3.68
CA SER A 877 -22.80 15.87 -3.40
C SER A 877 -23.44 16.52 -2.18
N ASP A 878 -24.71 16.20 -1.90
CA ASP A 878 -25.45 16.78 -0.78
C ASP A 878 -25.01 16.22 0.58
N ILE A 879 -24.47 14.98 0.60
CA ILE A 879 -23.80 14.42 1.78
C ILE A 879 -22.45 15.13 1.96
N ILE A 880 -21.67 15.30 0.88
CA ILE A 880 -20.37 15.99 0.92
C ILE A 880 -20.55 17.41 1.49
N VAL A 881 -21.43 18.21 0.88
CA VAL A 881 -21.73 19.58 1.31
C VAL A 881 -22.12 19.58 2.79
N LYS A 882 -23.09 18.75 3.18
CA LYS A 882 -23.59 18.72 4.56
C LYS A 882 -22.55 18.29 5.61
N VAL A 883 -21.62 17.40 5.28
CA VAL A 883 -20.51 17.02 6.18
C VAL A 883 -19.54 18.19 6.38
N LEU A 884 -19.23 18.96 5.33
CA LEU A 884 -18.27 20.07 5.41
C LEU A 884 -18.90 21.34 6.00
N THR A 885 -20.14 21.69 5.63
CA THR A 885 -20.87 22.85 6.17
C THR A 885 -21.29 22.71 7.64
N SER A 886 -21.03 21.56 8.27
CA SER A 886 -21.34 21.30 9.68
C SER A 886 -20.10 20.99 10.52
N GLU A 887 -18.91 21.39 10.06
CA GLU A 887 -17.62 21.26 10.77
C GLU A 887 -17.32 19.83 11.27
N LEU A 888 -17.88 18.82 10.59
CA LEU A 888 -17.77 17.42 10.99
C LEU A 888 -16.50 16.78 10.43
N GLY A 889 -16.19 17.11 9.18
CA GLY A 889 -15.08 16.51 8.42
C GLY A 889 -15.35 15.05 8.00
N PRO A 890 -14.69 14.55 6.95
CA PRO A 890 -14.75 13.13 6.59
C PRO A 890 -14.13 12.24 7.69
N LEU A 891 -14.86 11.19 8.09
CA LEU A 891 -14.30 10.09 8.89
C LEU A 891 -13.39 9.22 8.02
N CYS A 892 -12.17 8.97 8.47
CA CYS A 892 -11.18 8.14 7.80
C CYS A 892 -10.85 6.92 8.66
N GLY A 893 -11.44 5.77 8.32
CA GLY A 893 -11.30 4.52 9.06
C GLY A 893 -10.17 3.63 8.53
N PHE A 894 -9.01 3.70 9.19
CA PHE A 894 -7.84 2.89 8.90
C PHE A 894 -7.88 1.54 9.63
N GLU A 895 -7.68 0.47 8.88
CA GLU A 895 -7.51 -0.90 9.37
C GLU A 895 -6.05 -1.34 9.28
N GLY A 896 -5.54 -1.86 10.40
CA GLY A 896 -4.20 -2.46 10.51
C GLY A 896 -4.26 -3.96 10.73
N LEU A 897 -3.51 -4.71 9.92
CA LEU A 897 -3.39 -6.17 10.03
C LEU A 897 -2.02 -6.59 10.60
N LEU A 898 -1.34 -5.70 11.34
CA LEU A 898 0.04 -5.84 11.80
C LEU A 898 0.14 -6.61 13.12
N SER A 899 1.12 -7.51 13.23
CA SER A 899 1.43 -8.16 14.50
C SER A 899 2.36 -7.31 15.35
N LEU A 900 2.06 -7.13 16.65
CA LEU A 900 2.95 -6.48 17.62
C LEU A 900 4.13 -7.40 18.01
N TYR A 901 4.90 -7.85 17.01
CA TYR A 901 6.06 -8.72 17.18
C TYR A 901 7.16 -8.43 16.14
N SER A 902 8.42 -8.40 16.58
CA SER A 902 9.58 -8.12 15.71
C SER A 902 9.35 -6.83 14.90
N THR A 903 9.80 -6.77 13.64
CA THR A 903 9.69 -5.58 12.77
C THR A 903 8.28 -5.00 12.62
N GLU A 904 7.21 -5.80 12.76
CA GLU A 904 5.84 -5.28 12.65
C GLU A 904 5.38 -4.51 13.91
N LYS A 905 6.01 -4.71 15.08
CA LYS A 905 5.77 -3.86 16.27
C LYS A 905 6.23 -2.42 16.05
N ALA A 906 7.38 -2.24 15.42
CA ALA A 906 7.88 -0.92 15.03
C ALA A 906 6.99 -0.26 13.96
N MET A 907 6.60 -1.02 12.92
CA MET A 907 5.70 -0.54 11.87
C MET A 907 4.32 -0.15 12.39
N TRP A 908 3.80 -0.86 13.40
CA TRP A 908 2.57 -0.48 14.09
C TRP A 908 2.74 0.86 14.83
N GLY A 909 3.83 1.03 15.60
CA GLY A 909 4.10 2.27 16.31
C GLY A 909 4.35 3.47 15.37
N ASP A 910 4.97 3.24 14.21
CA ASP A 910 5.10 4.25 13.16
C ASP A 910 3.73 4.66 12.61
N MET A 911 2.87 3.67 12.30
CA MET A 911 1.55 3.90 11.71
C MET A 911 0.57 4.58 12.68
N VAL A 912 0.63 4.31 13.99
CA VAL A 912 -0.16 5.04 15.00
C VAL A 912 0.14 6.54 14.93
N VAL A 913 1.42 6.93 14.97
CA VAL A 913 1.83 8.35 14.92
C VAL A 913 1.47 8.97 13.56
N ALA A 914 1.77 8.27 12.46
CA ALA A 914 1.52 8.80 11.12
C ALA A 914 0.03 8.97 10.77
N VAL A 915 -0.87 8.16 11.36
CA VAL A 915 -2.34 8.35 11.21
C VAL A 915 -2.86 9.43 12.15
N GLU A 916 -2.29 9.57 13.35
CA GLU A 916 -2.63 10.64 14.29
C GLU A 916 -2.30 12.02 13.71
N ASP A 917 -1.11 12.17 13.13
CA ASP A 917 -0.60 13.42 12.54
C ASP A 917 -1.46 13.93 11.36
N LEU A 918 -2.26 13.09 10.70
CA LEU A 918 -3.18 13.51 9.63
C LEU A 918 -4.24 14.53 10.09
N GLN A 919 -4.48 14.65 11.40
CA GLN A 919 -5.41 15.62 11.99
C GLN A 919 -4.87 17.07 11.99
N THR A 920 -3.58 17.30 11.72
CA THR A 920 -3.01 18.66 11.60
C THR A 920 -3.18 19.27 10.20
N VAL A 921 -3.56 18.46 9.22
CA VAL A 921 -3.65 18.87 7.81
C VAL A 921 -5.01 19.51 7.51
N VAL A 922 -4.96 20.70 6.90
CA VAL A 922 -6.14 21.37 6.34
C VAL A 922 -6.30 20.94 4.88
N PHE A 923 -7.51 20.59 4.48
CA PHE A 923 -7.86 20.28 3.10
C PHE A 923 -8.76 21.38 2.56
N THR A 924 -8.43 21.93 1.38
CA THR A 924 -9.20 23.02 0.77
C THR A 924 -9.68 22.63 -0.63
N LEU A 925 -10.98 22.72 -0.87
CA LEU A 925 -11.56 22.46 -2.17
C LEU A 925 -11.22 23.57 -3.17
N THR A 926 -10.80 23.17 -4.36
CA THR A 926 -10.50 24.07 -5.48
C THR A 926 -11.31 23.66 -6.70
N LYS A 927 -11.59 24.60 -7.61
CA LYS A 927 -12.15 24.27 -8.92
C LYS A 927 -11.08 23.58 -9.77
N VAL A 928 -11.49 22.60 -10.58
CA VAL A 928 -10.67 22.17 -11.72
C VAL A 928 -10.51 23.37 -12.66
N GLY A 929 -9.31 23.97 -12.69
CA GLY A 929 -9.00 25.09 -13.57
C GLY A 929 -9.04 24.70 -15.05
N HIS A 930 -9.06 25.70 -15.94
CA HIS A 930 -9.00 25.47 -17.40
C HIS A 930 -7.63 24.90 -17.85
N SER A 931 -6.62 24.95 -16.98
CA SER A 931 -5.34 24.23 -17.11
C SER A 931 -5.49 22.75 -16.74
N ASN A 932 -5.07 21.85 -17.63
CA ASN A 932 -5.35 20.40 -17.64
C ASN A 932 -4.85 19.54 -16.43
N MET A 933 -4.41 20.12 -15.32
CA MET A 933 -3.82 19.42 -14.17
C MET A 933 -4.77 19.35 -12.97
N ALA A 934 -5.71 18.40 -13.00
CA ALA A 934 -6.59 18.08 -11.87
C ALA A 934 -5.89 17.24 -10.77
N ILE A 935 -4.66 17.59 -10.41
CA ILE A 935 -3.79 16.89 -9.45
C ILE A 935 -3.72 17.69 -8.14
N PRO A 936 -3.90 17.08 -6.96
CA PRO A 936 -3.77 17.78 -5.68
C PRO A 936 -2.43 18.50 -5.48
N GLN A 937 -2.47 19.64 -4.80
CA GLN A 937 -1.29 20.47 -4.50
C GLN A 937 -1.11 20.64 -2.99
N VAL A 938 0.12 20.61 -2.49
CA VAL A 938 0.48 20.78 -1.07
C VAL A 938 1.22 22.11 -0.87
N THR A 939 0.84 22.87 0.15
CA THR A 939 1.54 24.09 0.60
C THR A 939 1.57 24.17 2.13
N GLY A 940 2.20 25.22 2.67
CA GLY A 940 2.30 25.46 4.10
C GLY A 940 3.66 25.08 4.69
N THR A 941 3.71 24.87 6.00
CA THR A 941 4.95 24.55 6.73
C THR A 941 4.94 23.11 7.21
N ARG A 942 6.11 22.57 7.63
CA ARG A 942 6.26 21.21 8.16
C ARG A 942 5.24 20.84 9.26
N GLY A 943 4.79 21.81 10.05
CA GLY A 943 3.80 21.62 11.13
C GLY A 943 2.36 21.98 10.76
N ALA A 944 2.14 22.73 9.68
CA ALA A 944 0.83 23.23 9.25
C ALA A 944 0.72 23.18 7.72
N LEU A 945 0.31 22.02 7.21
CA LEU A 945 0.17 21.76 5.78
C LEU A 945 -1.27 21.99 5.31
N THR A 946 -1.41 22.58 4.12
CA THR A 946 -2.68 22.69 3.39
C THR A 946 -2.61 21.86 2.11
N VAL A 947 -3.63 21.05 1.85
CA VAL A 947 -3.77 20.26 0.62
C VAL A 947 -4.96 20.76 -0.18
N TYR A 948 -4.70 21.31 -1.35
CA TYR A 948 -5.73 21.72 -2.31
C TYR A 948 -6.21 20.51 -3.11
N ILE A 949 -7.50 20.18 -2.99
CA ILE A 949 -8.14 19.09 -3.73
C ILE A 949 -9.01 19.67 -4.84
N PRO A 950 -8.72 19.37 -6.12
CA PRO A 950 -9.55 19.84 -7.23
C PRO A 950 -10.85 19.03 -7.33
N VAL A 951 -11.97 19.73 -7.45
CA VAL A 951 -13.32 19.16 -7.58
C VAL A 951 -14.09 19.79 -8.75
N SER A 952 -15.13 19.10 -9.21
CA SER A 952 -15.98 19.59 -10.31
C SER A 952 -16.77 20.85 -9.91
N ASP A 953 -16.98 21.76 -10.86
CA ASP A 953 -17.77 22.99 -10.66
C ASP A 953 -19.17 22.72 -10.10
N SER A 954 -19.80 21.61 -10.49
CA SER A 954 -21.11 21.17 -9.99
C SER A 954 -21.15 20.84 -8.51
N LEU A 955 -19.99 20.49 -7.90
CA LEU A 955 -19.84 20.31 -6.46
C LEU A 955 -19.38 21.61 -5.81
N TYR A 956 -18.38 22.28 -6.38
CA TYR A 956 -17.84 23.53 -5.84
C TYR A 956 -18.92 24.62 -5.71
N ASN A 957 -19.76 24.79 -6.74
CA ASN A 957 -20.80 25.82 -6.77
C ASN A 957 -21.99 25.51 -5.82
N LYS A 958 -22.02 24.36 -5.13
CA LYS A 958 -22.98 24.11 -4.04
C LYS A 958 -22.56 24.77 -2.71
N PHE A 959 -21.32 25.24 -2.58
CA PHE A 959 -20.84 25.92 -1.38
C PHE A 959 -21.04 27.44 -1.50
N THR A 960 -21.89 28.00 -0.64
CA THR A 960 -22.23 29.44 -0.62
C THR A 960 -21.24 30.30 0.17
N ASN A 961 -20.62 29.74 1.22
CA ASN A 961 -19.57 30.38 2.01
C ASN A 961 -18.21 29.75 1.70
N LYS A 962 -17.20 30.57 1.38
CA LYS A 962 -15.82 30.13 1.11
C LYS A 962 -15.20 29.36 2.28
N GLN A 963 -15.57 29.66 3.53
CA GLN A 963 -15.04 28.95 4.71
C GLN A 963 -15.35 27.45 4.68
N HIS A 964 -16.52 27.05 4.16
CA HIS A 964 -16.94 25.64 4.06
C HIS A 964 -16.18 24.84 2.98
N LEU A 965 -15.32 25.49 2.20
CA LEU A 965 -14.41 24.81 1.26
C LEU A 965 -13.17 24.24 1.97
N SER A 966 -12.85 24.71 3.18
CA SER A 966 -11.71 24.23 3.98
C SER A 966 -12.19 23.36 5.13
N PHE A 967 -11.52 22.23 5.37
CA PHE A 967 -11.90 21.24 6.37
C PHE A 967 -10.71 20.44 6.90
N THR A 968 -10.90 19.77 8.04
CA THR A 968 -9.99 18.73 8.56
C THR A 968 -10.71 17.37 8.55
N ILE A 969 -9.96 16.29 8.77
CA ILE A 969 -10.46 14.91 8.75
C ILE A 969 -10.43 14.30 10.16
N THR A 970 -11.37 13.39 10.45
CA THR A 970 -11.31 12.57 11.68
C THR A 970 -10.66 11.22 11.36
N ALA A 971 -9.40 11.03 11.74
CA ALA A 971 -8.68 9.77 11.55
C ALA A 971 -8.88 8.80 12.72
N VAL A 972 -9.23 7.55 12.42
CA VAL A 972 -9.32 6.46 13.41
C VAL A 972 -8.58 5.23 12.90
N PHE A 973 -7.82 4.56 13.77
CA PHE A 973 -7.01 3.39 13.46
C PHE A 973 -7.36 2.21 14.37
N PHE A 974 -7.82 1.11 13.77
CA PHE A 974 -8.04 -0.16 14.49
C PHE A 974 -7.08 -1.21 13.95
N ASN A 975 -6.26 -1.81 14.83
CA ASN A 975 -5.32 -2.86 14.46
C ASN A 975 -5.64 -4.18 15.15
N ILE A 976 -5.64 -5.28 14.39
CA ILE A 976 -5.62 -6.65 14.90
C ILE A 976 -4.60 -7.43 14.07
N GLY A 977 -3.59 -8.02 14.69
CA GLY A 977 -2.59 -8.81 13.97
C GLY A 977 -3.18 -10.10 13.35
N VAL A 978 -3.18 -10.19 12.02
CA VAL A 978 -3.71 -11.37 11.29
C VAL A 978 -2.58 -12.15 10.60
N ASN A 979 -1.71 -12.78 11.39
CA ASN A 979 -0.65 -13.71 10.95
C ASN A 979 -0.24 -14.67 12.10
N GLU A 980 0.76 -15.51 11.85
CA GLU A 980 1.36 -16.41 12.85
C GLU A 980 2.09 -15.68 13.98
N LYS A 981 2.69 -14.51 13.68
CA LYS A 981 3.44 -13.69 14.64
C LYS A 981 2.53 -12.97 15.64
N ALA A 982 1.28 -12.73 15.30
CA ALA A 982 0.28 -12.16 16.19
C ALA A 982 -0.07 -13.15 17.32
N THR A 983 -0.24 -14.43 17.01
CA THR A 983 -0.45 -15.47 18.04
C THR A 983 0.78 -15.66 18.92
N LEU A 984 1.99 -15.40 18.42
CA LEU A 984 3.19 -15.32 19.25
C LEU A 984 3.21 -14.07 20.15
N ALA A 985 2.78 -12.91 19.65
CA ALA A 985 2.62 -11.68 20.46
C ALA A 985 1.61 -11.89 21.60
N GLU A 986 0.47 -12.50 21.31
CA GLU A 986 -0.59 -12.82 22.29
C GLU A 986 -0.08 -13.79 23.37
N ALA A 987 0.62 -14.85 22.98
CA ALA A 987 1.23 -15.80 23.90
C ALA A 987 2.32 -15.19 24.80
N LEU A 988 2.85 -14.02 24.43
CA LEU A 988 3.85 -13.25 25.18
C LEU A 988 3.25 -12.03 25.91
N GLY A 989 1.93 -11.77 25.80
CA GLY A 989 1.28 -10.59 26.41
C GLY A 989 1.58 -9.25 25.71
N GLU A 990 2.27 -9.26 24.58
CA GLU A 990 2.77 -8.08 23.84
C GLU A 990 1.67 -7.24 23.15
N THR A 991 0.41 -7.70 23.19
CA THR A 991 -0.73 -7.04 22.54
C THR A 991 -1.41 -5.94 23.36
N THR A 992 -0.97 -5.68 24.60
CA THR A 992 -1.58 -4.66 25.47
C THR A 992 -1.63 -3.25 24.82
N PRO A 993 -0.58 -2.75 24.14
CA PRO A 993 -0.63 -1.45 23.45
C PRO A 993 -1.66 -1.38 22.32
N GLN A 994 -1.90 -2.50 21.61
CA GLN A 994 -2.94 -2.60 20.59
C GLN A 994 -4.34 -2.48 21.20
N TYR A 995 -4.56 -3.09 22.38
CA TYR A 995 -5.84 -2.99 23.10
C TYR A 995 -6.14 -1.54 23.52
N HIS A 996 -5.18 -0.85 24.13
CA HIS A 996 -5.34 0.56 24.51
C HIS A 996 -5.59 1.45 23.28
N SER A 997 -4.77 1.33 22.22
CA SER A 997 -4.93 2.11 21.00
C SER A 997 -6.28 1.87 20.30
N ASN A 998 -6.78 0.63 20.26
CA ASN A 998 -8.12 0.34 19.74
C ASN A 998 -9.24 0.95 20.62
N ASN A 999 -9.02 1.12 21.94
CA ASN A 999 -9.95 1.78 22.83
C ASN A 999 -9.94 3.32 22.69
N ASP A 1000 -8.77 3.93 22.55
CA ASP A 1000 -8.65 5.37 22.28
C ASP A 1000 -9.32 5.75 20.95
N ASN A 1001 -9.21 4.86 19.95
CA ASN A 1001 -9.88 5.01 18.66
C ASN A 1001 -11.38 4.73 18.75
N LEU A 1002 -11.83 3.80 19.59
CA LEU A 1002 -13.26 3.60 19.90
C LEU A 1002 -13.90 4.89 20.45
N ASP A 1003 -13.26 5.53 21.44
CA ASP A 1003 -13.70 6.80 22.00
C ASP A 1003 -13.76 7.91 20.93
N ARG A 1004 -12.81 7.93 20.00
CA ARG A 1004 -12.80 8.87 18.87
C ARG A 1004 -13.94 8.62 17.88
N VAL A 1005 -14.22 7.36 17.54
CA VAL A 1005 -15.40 7.00 16.72
C VAL A 1005 -16.70 7.38 17.44
N TYR A 1006 -16.83 7.14 18.74
CA TYR A 1006 -18.02 7.56 19.51
C TYR A 1006 -18.21 9.08 19.52
N LYS A 1007 -17.14 9.86 19.71
CA LYS A 1007 -17.18 11.33 19.60
C LYS A 1007 -17.62 11.78 18.21
N TYR A 1008 -17.15 11.12 17.14
CA TYR A 1008 -17.62 11.39 15.78
C TYR A 1008 -19.10 11.00 15.59
N TYR A 1009 -19.50 9.80 16.01
CA TYR A 1009 -20.88 9.29 15.95
C TYR A 1009 -21.88 10.24 16.60
N HIS A 1010 -21.58 10.77 17.78
CA HIS A 1010 -22.44 11.74 18.46
C HIS A 1010 -22.50 13.12 17.78
N LYS A 1011 -21.50 13.51 16.97
CA LYS A 1011 -21.62 14.67 16.07
C LYS A 1011 -22.41 14.30 14.81
N TYR A 1012 -22.09 13.16 14.19
CA TYR A 1012 -22.72 12.67 12.96
C TYR A 1012 -24.24 12.55 13.12
N ASN A 1013 -24.75 11.97 14.21
CA ASN A 1013 -26.19 11.88 14.48
C ASN A 1013 -26.89 13.24 14.68
N LYS A 1014 -26.17 14.34 14.97
CA LYS A 1014 -26.75 15.69 15.01
C LYS A 1014 -26.89 16.28 13.61
N VAL A 1015 -25.93 15.99 12.73
CA VAL A 1015 -25.96 16.41 11.33
C VAL A 1015 -26.95 15.56 10.52
N PHE A 1016 -26.92 14.24 10.74
CA PHE A 1016 -27.77 13.23 10.11
C PHE A 1016 -28.66 12.57 11.18
N PRO A 1017 -29.72 13.25 11.66
CA PRO A 1017 -30.68 12.65 12.58
C PRO A 1017 -31.37 11.45 11.93
N ALA A 1018 -31.66 10.42 12.73
CA ALA A 1018 -32.31 9.20 12.25
C ALA A 1018 -33.75 9.50 11.78
N ASP A 1019 -34.06 9.12 10.54
CA ASP A 1019 -35.43 9.15 10.00
C ASP A 1019 -36.30 8.10 10.73
N PRO A 1020 -37.38 8.50 11.44
CA PRO A 1020 -38.27 7.56 12.13
C PRO A 1020 -38.95 6.54 11.20
N LEU A 1021 -39.00 6.79 9.89
CA LEU A 1021 -39.60 5.91 8.89
C LEU A 1021 -38.56 5.00 8.19
N ALA A 1022 -37.26 5.24 8.36
CA ALA A 1022 -36.20 4.43 7.75
C ALA A 1022 -36.14 2.97 8.25
N PRO A 1023 -36.41 2.63 9.54
CA PRO A 1023 -36.41 1.24 9.98
C PRO A 1023 -37.39 0.34 9.21
N ASN A 1024 -38.52 0.90 8.75
CA ASN A 1024 -39.53 0.20 7.95
C ASN A 1024 -39.18 0.11 6.45
N ARG A 1025 -38.05 0.69 6.03
CA ARG A 1025 -37.53 0.68 4.64
C ARG A 1025 -36.17 -0.01 4.51
N ALA A 1026 -35.44 -0.15 5.62
CA ALA A 1026 -34.16 -0.83 5.66
C ALA A 1026 -34.31 -2.34 5.41
N SER A 1027 -33.24 -2.99 4.96
CA SER A 1027 -33.20 -4.45 4.86
C SER A 1027 -33.09 -5.05 6.27
N SER A 1028 -33.78 -6.17 6.51
CA SER A 1028 -33.59 -6.97 7.72
C SER A 1028 -32.16 -7.55 7.87
N ARG A 1029 -31.32 -7.44 6.84
CA ARG A 1029 -29.90 -7.79 6.86
C ARG A 1029 -28.95 -6.63 7.20
N THR A 1030 -29.42 -5.39 7.19
CA THR A 1030 -28.61 -4.20 7.50
C THR A 1030 -28.81 -3.77 8.95
N LYS A 1031 -27.78 -3.95 9.79
CA LYS A 1031 -27.80 -3.53 11.20
C LYS A 1031 -27.89 -2.00 11.34
N PRO A 1032 -28.70 -1.46 12.28
CA PRO A 1032 -28.67 -0.03 12.62
C PRO A 1032 -27.30 0.42 13.12
N LEU A 1033 -26.89 1.66 12.79
CA LEU A 1033 -25.60 2.22 13.19
C LEU A 1033 -25.39 2.18 14.72
N GLU A 1034 -26.44 2.45 15.51
CA GLU A 1034 -26.40 2.37 16.97
C GLU A 1034 -26.04 0.96 17.47
N GLU A 1035 -26.65 -0.08 16.88
CA GLU A 1035 -26.34 -1.47 17.18
C GLU A 1035 -24.91 -1.84 16.77
N VAL A 1036 -24.43 -1.33 15.63
CA VAL A 1036 -23.04 -1.54 15.18
C VAL A 1036 -22.03 -0.88 16.12
N MET A 1037 -22.32 0.35 16.59
CA MET A 1037 -21.48 1.06 17.56
C MET A 1037 -21.41 0.33 18.91
N GLU A 1038 -22.55 -0.12 19.45
CA GLU A 1038 -22.58 -0.87 20.71
C GLU A 1038 -21.90 -2.25 20.59
N ASN A 1039 -22.13 -2.97 19.50
CA ASN A 1039 -21.39 -4.21 19.20
C ASN A 1039 -19.87 -3.93 19.11
N LEU A 1040 -19.44 -2.82 18.50
CA LEU A 1040 -18.03 -2.44 18.42
C LEU A 1040 -17.44 -2.15 19.81
N ARG A 1041 -18.19 -1.44 20.67
CA ARG A 1041 -17.81 -1.19 22.06
C ARG A 1041 -17.58 -2.50 22.82
N ILE A 1042 -18.51 -3.44 22.69
CA ILE A 1042 -18.42 -4.79 23.27
C ILE A 1042 -17.21 -5.53 22.69
N ALA A 1043 -17.05 -5.57 21.37
CA ALA A 1043 -15.98 -6.32 20.70
C ALA A 1043 -14.56 -5.81 21.05
N VAL A 1044 -14.38 -4.50 21.23
CA VAL A 1044 -13.10 -3.91 21.67
C VAL A 1044 -12.77 -4.31 23.11
N HIS A 1045 -13.76 -4.30 24.02
CA HIS A 1045 -13.55 -4.67 25.43
C HIS A 1045 -13.47 -6.19 25.67
N LYS A 1046 -13.97 -7.00 24.73
CA LYS A 1046 -14.03 -8.46 24.77
C LYS A 1046 -12.62 -9.06 24.56
N LYS A 1047 -12.06 -9.65 25.62
CA LYS A 1047 -10.72 -10.28 25.64
C LYS A 1047 -10.66 -11.60 24.83
N VAL A 1048 -10.80 -11.50 23.51
CA VAL A 1048 -10.70 -12.60 22.55
C VAL A 1048 -9.39 -12.48 21.74
N PRO A 1049 -8.60 -13.57 21.59
CA PRO A 1049 -7.40 -13.54 20.76
C PRO A 1049 -7.76 -13.36 19.28
N LYS A 1050 -7.01 -12.50 18.59
CA LYS A 1050 -7.20 -12.04 17.20
C LYS A 1050 -8.67 -11.70 16.90
N ASN A 1051 -9.28 -10.83 17.72
CA ASN A 1051 -10.69 -10.45 17.57
C ASN A 1051 -10.96 -9.60 16.32
N ILE A 1052 -11.01 -10.24 15.15
CA ILE A 1052 -11.30 -9.63 13.84
C ILE A 1052 -12.69 -8.96 13.78
N GLU A 1053 -13.60 -9.31 14.68
CA GLU A 1053 -14.91 -8.66 14.88
C GLU A 1053 -14.76 -7.14 15.06
N VAL A 1054 -13.70 -6.69 15.74
CA VAL A 1054 -13.37 -5.26 15.91
C VAL A 1054 -13.14 -4.58 14.56
N LEU A 1055 -12.41 -5.21 13.64
CA LEU A 1055 -12.12 -4.65 12.32
C LEU A 1055 -13.39 -4.59 11.47
N HIS A 1056 -14.16 -5.67 11.45
CA HIS A 1056 -15.41 -5.76 10.67
C HIS A 1056 -16.46 -4.75 11.13
N LEU A 1057 -16.62 -4.57 12.45
CA LEU A 1057 -17.56 -3.60 13.00
C LEU A 1057 -17.07 -2.16 12.82
N ALA A 1058 -15.78 -1.87 12.95
CA ALA A 1058 -15.22 -0.55 12.64
C ALA A 1058 -15.37 -0.22 11.14
N ALA A 1059 -15.20 -1.19 10.25
CA ALA A 1059 -15.42 -1.05 8.81
C ALA A 1059 -16.88 -0.74 8.46
N LEU A 1060 -17.82 -1.40 9.13
CA LEU A 1060 -19.26 -1.19 8.96
C LEU A 1060 -19.70 0.16 9.54
N ALA A 1061 -19.26 0.51 10.76
CA ALA A 1061 -19.52 1.81 11.38
C ALA A 1061 -19.02 2.97 10.51
N THR A 1062 -17.80 2.84 9.96
CA THR A 1062 -17.23 3.83 9.04
C THR A 1062 -18.12 4.04 7.80
N ARG A 1063 -18.62 2.97 7.18
CA ARG A 1063 -19.53 3.07 6.01
C ARG A 1063 -20.88 3.67 6.34
N LEU A 1064 -21.51 3.23 7.43
CA LEU A 1064 -22.81 3.74 7.87
C LEU A 1064 -22.75 5.23 8.27
N MET A 1065 -21.56 5.73 8.60
CA MET A 1065 -21.26 7.16 8.80
C MET A 1065 -20.68 7.85 7.55
N ASN A 1066 -20.85 7.27 6.36
CA ASN A 1066 -20.42 7.83 5.07
C ASN A 1066 -18.90 8.14 4.97
N GLY A 1067 -18.07 7.45 5.76
CA GLY A 1067 -16.61 7.64 5.84
C GLY A 1067 -15.80 6.82 4.84
N ILE A 1068 -14.49 7.11 4.78
CA ILE A 1068 -13.52 6.53 3.84
C ILE A 1068 -12.81 5.33 4.50
N ARG A 1069 -12.58 4.26 3.73
CA ARG A 1069 -11.94 3.02 4.19
C ARG A 1069 -10.51 2.86 3.67
N TYR A 1070 -9.60 2.55 4.58
CA TYR A 1070 -8.20 2.25 4.30
C TYR A 1070 -7.82 0.92 4.94
N THR A 1071 -7.11 0.04 4.22
CA THR A 1071 -6.76 -1.31 4.72
C THR A 1071 -5.28 -1.61 4.49
N SER A 1072 -4.52 -1.76 5.57
CA SER A 1072 -3.06 -1.83 5.55
C SER A 1072 -2.46 -3.06 6.23
N CYS A 1073 -1.36 -3.55 5.67
CA CYS A 1073 -0.46 -4.51 6.32
C CYS A 1073 0.97 -4.24 5.83
N LYS A 1074 1.98 -4.98 6.32
CA LYS A 1074 3.40 -4.78 5.98
C LYS A 1074 3.72 -4.56 4.48
N SER A 1075 2.94 -5.13 3.55
CA SER A 1075 3.21 -5.11 2.10
C SER A 1075 2.02 -4.74 1.19
N ALA A 1076 0.86 -4.40 1.75
CA ALA A 1076 -0.42 -4.21 1.04
C ALA A 1076 -0.87 -5.33 0.07
N LYS A 1077 -0.22 -6.50 0.07
CA LYS A 1077 -0.40 -7.55 -0.94
C LYS A 1077 -1.38 -8.64 -0.47
N ASP A 1078 -0.92 -9.53 0.41
CA ASP A 1078 -1.61 -10.79 0.72
C ASP A 1078 -2.72 -10.64 1.77
N ARG A 1079 -2.38 -10.22 3.01
CA ARG A 1079 -3.35 -10.07 4.12
C ARG A 1079 -4.47 -9.07 3.80
N THR A 1080 -4.12 -7.92 3.22
CA THR A 1080 -5.08 -6.90 2.73
C THR A 1080 -5.96 -7.45 1.62
N GLY A 1081 -5.44 -8.29 0.72
CA GLY A 1081 -6.24 -8.99 -0.29
C GLY A 1081 -7.27 -9.95 0.32
N MET A 1082 -6.96 -10.57 1.45
CA MET A 1082 -7.92 -11.38 2.21
C MET A 1082 -8.98 -10.50 2.88
N SER A 1083 -8.58 -9.40 3.53
CA SER A 1083 -9.53 -8.47 4.17
C SER A 1083 -10.48 -7.80 3.16
N VAL A 1084 -9.95 -7.15 2.11
CA VAL A 1084 -10.76 -6.42 1.12
C VAL A 1084 -11.79 -7.32 0.44
N THR A 1085 -11.42 -8.54 0.07
CA THR A 1085 -12.38 -9.48 -0.56
C THR A 1085 -13.45 -9.97 0.42
N LEU A 1086 -13.13 -10.08 1.71
CA LEU A 1086 -14.12 -10.39 2.77
C LEU A 1086 -15.07 -9.21 2.99
N GLU A 1087 -14.53 -7.99 3.10
CA GLU A 1087 -15.30 -6.75 3.23
C GLU A 1087 -16.25 -6.56 2.05
N GLN A 1088 -15.76 -6.77 0.82
CA GLN A 1088 -16.56 -6.75 -0.41
C GLN A 1088 -17.70 -7.80 -0.40
N CYS A 1089 -17.40 -9.06 -0.09
CA CYS A 1089 -18.43 -10.11 -0.05
C CYS A 1089 -19.46 -9.88 1.07
N THR A 1090 -19.05 -9.34 2.21
CA THR A 1090 -19.95 -8.97 3.31
C THR A 1090 -20.94 -7.88 2.89
N ILE A 1091 -20.49 -6.89 2.11
CA ILE A 1091 -21.37 -5.88 1.49
C ILE A 1091 -22.36 -6.55 0.52
N LEU A 1092 -21.90 -7.47 -0.35
CA LEU A 1092 -22.81 -8.20 -1.24
C LEU A 1092 -23.91 -8.95 -0.45
N ALA A 1093 -23.56 -9.58 0.69
CA ALA A 1093 -24.48 -10.34 1.53
C ALA A 1093 -25.50 -9.47 2.31
N SER A 1094 -25.05 -8.38 2.92
CA SER A 1094 -25.89 -7.51 3.77
C SER A 1094 -26.67 -6.47 2.98
N GLU A 1095 -26.02 -5.81 2.02
CA GLU A 1095 -26.55 -4.64 1.33
C GLU A 1095 -27.21 -4.94 -0.02
N TYR A 1096 -26.82 -6.03 -0.69
CA TYR A 1096 -27.30 -6.39 -2.04
C TYR A 1096 -27.95 -7.79 -2.08
N HIS A 1097 -28.21 -8.39 -0.92
CA HIS A 1097 -28.90 -9.67 -0.79
C HIS A 1097 -28.28 -10.81 -1.64
N LEU A 1098 -26.96 -10.99 -1.60
CA LEU A 1098 -26.32 -12.21 -2.10
C LEU A 1098 -26.97 -13.45 -1.44
N ALA A 1099 -27.14 -14.51 -2.21
CA ALA A 1099 -27.63 -15.78 -1.68
C ALA A 1099 -26.61 -16.36 -0.66
N GLU A 1100 -27.09 -16.85 0.48
CA GLU A 1100 -26.23 -17.29 1.59
C GLU A 1100 -25.26 -18.40 1.17
N HIS A 1101 -25.73 -19.35 0.37
CA HIS A 1101 -24.91 -20.43 -0.19
C HIS A 1101 -23.83 -19.94 -1.18
N GLU A 1102 -23.98 -18.75 -1.78
CA GLU A 1102 -22.98 -18.16 -2.68
C GLU A 1102 -21.92 -17.31 -1.95
N MET A 1103 -22.09 -16.95 -0.67
CA MET A 1103 -21.10 -16.15 0.07
C MET A 1103 -19.69 -16.75 0.01
N LYS A 1104 -19.57 -18.08 0.22
CA LYS A 1104 -18.28 -18.80 0.11
C LYS A 1104 -17.82 -19.00 -1.34
N LYS A 1105 -18.74 -19.01 -2.32
CA LYS A 1105 -18.43 -19.06 -3.76
C LYS A 1105 -17.81 -17.74 -4.21
N ALA A 1106 -18.47 -16.62 -3.96
CA ALA A 1106 -18.02 -15.27 -4.30
C ALA A 1106 -16.66 -14.96 -3.67
N LEU A 1107 -16.50 -15.21 -2.36
CA LEU A 1107 -15.24 -14.97 -1.65
C LEU A 1107 -14.07 -15.78 -2.20
N ASN A 1108 -14.31 -17.05 -2.58
CA ASN A 1108 -13.29 -17.87 -3.23
C ASN A 1108 -12.93 -17.33 -4.61
N ILE A 1109 -13.93 -16.99 -5.45
CA ILE A 1109 -13.72 -16.51 -6.82
C ILE A 1109 -12.97 -15.18 -6.84
N MET A 1110 -13.37 -14.19 -6.04
CA MET A 1110 -12.68 -12.90 -5.98
C MET A 1110 -11.23 -13.04 -5.48
N ARG A 1111 -10.93 -14.06 -4.67
CA ARG A 1111 -9.56 -14.40 -4.25
C ARG A 1111 -8.78 -15.21 -5.27
N SER A 1112 -9.39 -16.09 -6.07
CA SER A 1112 -8.68 -16.94 -7.04
C SER A 1112 -8.55 -16.32 -8.43
N GLU A 1113 -9.51 -15.48 -8.82
CA GLU A 1113 -9.72 -14.99 -10.19
C GLU A 1113 -9.85 -13.46 -10.29
N GLY A 1114 -9.90 -12.75 -9.16
CA GLY A 1114 -10.11 -11.31 -9.06
C GLY A 1114 -8.85 -10.45 -9.00
N CYS A 1115 -9.05 -9.13 -8.86
CA CYS A 1115 -8.01 -8.12 -9.04
C CYS A 1115 -6.84 -8.26 -8.05
N ARG A 1116 -7.08 -8.84 -6.87
CA ARG A 1116 -6.02 -9.14 -5.88
C ARG A 1116 -4.97 -10.13 -6.37
N ARG A 1117 -5.28 -10.95 -7.38
CA ARG A 1117 -4.32 -11.84 -8.05
C ARG A 1117 -3.37 -11.03 -8.94
N GLU A 1118 -3.87 -10.00 -9.61
CA GLU A 1118 -3.04 -9.08 -10.38
C GLU A 1118 -2.14 -8.22 -9.46
N ASN A 1119 -2.61 -7.86 -8.26
CA ASN A 1119 -1.74 -7.23 -7.25
C ASN A 1119 -0.54 -8.14 -6.90
N THR A 1120 -0.72 -9.46 -6.79
CA THR A 1120 0.42 -10.38 -6.58
C THR A 1120 1.39 -10.38 -7.77
N TYR A 1121 0.89 -10.39 -9.00
CA TYR A 1121 1.72 -10.32 -10.21
C TYR A 1121 2.53 -9.02 -10.29
N LYS A 1122 1.87 -7.85 -10.17
CA LYS A 1122 2.52 -6.53 -10.19
C LYS A 1122 3.59 -6.35 -9.10
N ASN A 1123 3.52 -7.12 -8.00
CA ASN A 1123 4.47 -7.02 -6.90
C ASN A 1123 5.63 -8.03 -6.93
N ILE A 1124 5.40 -9.26 -7.39
CA ILE A 1124 6.40 -10.37 -7.33
C ILE A 1124 6.49 -11.22 -8.62
N GLY A 1125 5.95 -10.74 -9.75
CA GLY A 1125 5.98 -11.44 -11.04
C GLY A 1125 5.12 -12.71 -11.15
N ILE A 1126 4.43 -13.11 -10.07
CA ILE A 1126 3.70 -14.38 -9.98
C ILE A 1126 2.30 -14.14 -9.41
N ARG A 1127 1.28 -14.70 -10.08
CA ARG A 1127 -0.10 -14.75 -9.58
C ARG A 1127 -0.24 -15.86 -8.52
N LYS A 1128 0.39 -15.70 -7.35
CA LYS A 1128 0.22 -16.54 -6.14
C LYS A 1128 0.41 -15.70 -4.87
N PHE A 1129 -0.42 -15.91 -3.85
CA PHE A 1129 -0.24 -15.30 -2.53
C PHE A 1129 0.96 -15.95 -1.81
N ALA A 1130 1.79 -15.14 -1.17
CA ALA A 1130 3.05 -15.55 -0.55
C ALA A 1130 2.86 -16.14 0.87
N PHE A 1131 1.85 -17.00 1.03
CA PHE A 1131 1.62 -17.76 2.27
C PHE A 1131 2.12 -19.20 2.12
N THR A 1132 2.88 -19.68 3.10
CA THR A 1132 3.13 -21.12 3.26
C THR A 1132 1.89 -21.83 3.82
N LYS A 1133 1.78 -23.15 3.62
CA LYS A 1133 0.67 -23.95 4.18
C LYS A 1133 0.56 -23.84 5.71
N LYS A 1134 1.68 -23.67 6.44
CA LYS A 1134 1.68 -23.43 7.89
C LYS A 1134 1.06 -22.08 8.24
N GLN A 1135 1.37 -21.03 7.49
CA GLN A 1135 0.83 -19.68 7.72
C GLN A 1135 -0.67 -19.62 7.44
N VAL A 1136 -1.16 -20.27 6.38
CA VAL A 1136 -2.61 -20.36 6.09
C VAL A 1136 -3.40 -21.00 7.25
N MET A 1137 -2.84 -22.00 7.94
CA MET A 1137 -3.48 -22.59 9.12
C MET A 1137 -3.52 -21.65 10.34
N SER A 1138 -2.63 -20.65 10.42
CA SER A 1138 -2.62 -19.65 11.50
C SER A 1138 -3.61 -18.48 11.31
N LEU A 1139 -4.12 -18.30 10.09
CA LEU A 1139 -5.15 -17.32 9.76
C LEU A 1139 -6.53 -17.78 10.27
N PRO A 1140 -7.41 -16.85 10.70
CA PRO A 1140 -8.84 -17.11 10.84
C PRO A 1140 -9.43 -17.70 9.55
N GLU A 1141 -10.48 -18.55 9.63
CA GLU A 1141 -10.97 -19.28 8.45
C GLU A 1141 -11.39 -18.34 7.31
N GLU A 1142 -12.15 -17.28 7.64
CA GLU A 1142 -12.59 -16.27 6.68
C GLU A 1142 -11.44 -15.54 5.97
N TYR A 1143 -10.23 -15.52 6.55
CA TYR A 1143 -9.04 -14.89 5.99
C TYR A 1143 -8.15 -15.87 5.18
N ARG A 1144 -8.57 -17.13 4.99
CA ARG A 1144 -7.75 -18.11 4.26
C ARG A 1144 -7.87 -17.96 2.73
N PRO A 1145 -6.75 -17.98 1.99
CA PRO A 1145 -6.76 -18.03 0.53
C PRO A 1145 -7.23 -19.41 0.01
N PRO A 1146 -7.93 -19.50 -1.14
CA PRO A 1146 -8.39 -20.77 -1.70
C PRO A 1146 -7.22 -21.72 -2.08
N PRO A 1147 -7.40 -23.05 -2.02
CA PRO A 1147 -6.37 -24.02 -2.42
C PRO A 1147 -5.85 -23.81 -3.84
N GLY A 1148 -4.53 -23.84 -4.00
CA GLY A 1148 -3.82 -23.58 -5.27
C GLY A 1148 -3.49 -22.10 -5.53
N THR A 1149 -4.11 -21.15 -4.81
CA THR A 1149 -3.85 -19.71 -5.02
C THR A 1149 -2.61 -19.18 -4.28
N TYR A 1150 -1.98 -20.00 -3.43
CA TYR A 1150 -0.87 -19.64 -2.54
C TYR A 1150 0.30 -20.64 -2.61
N GLY A 1151 1.52 -20.20 -2.31
CA GLY A 1151 2.71 -21.06 -2.25
C GLY A 1151 4.04 -20.29 -2.18
N SER A 1152 5.14 -21.02 -2.09
CA SER A 1152 6.50 -20.51 -2.29
C SER A 1152 6.80 -20.29 -3.77
N THR A 1153 7.75 -19.40 -4.07
CA THR A 1153 8.28 -19.19 -5.43
C THR A 1153 9.31 -20.24 -5.84
N GLN A 1154 9.84 -21.01 -4.88
CA GLN A 1154 10.58 -22.24 -5.10
C GLN A 1154 9.59 -23.43 -5.10
N THR A 1155 9.51 -24.11 -6.24
CA THR A 1155 8.93 -25.43 -6.48
C THR A 1155 9.66 -26.06 -7.66
#